data_AF-A0A934BY43-F1
#
_entry.id   AF-A0A934BY43-F1
#
_cell.length_a   1.000
_cell.length_b   1.000
_cell.length_c   1.000
_cell.angle_alpha   90.00
_cell.angle_beta   90.00
_cell.angle_gamma   90.00
#
_symmetry.space_group_name_H-M   'P 1'
#
loop_
_entity.id
_entity.type
_entity.pdbx_description
1 polymer ?
#
loop_
_entity_poly.entity_id
_entity_poly.type
_entity_poly.pdbx_seq_one_letter_code
_entity_poly.pdbx_strand_id
1 'polypeptide(L)'
;MNSTRVLLLTAIAFLTSSLATAASLDGPRGTLTVDEHGLGLTPRDSACPAIVAHGGPMWSLRLKSASREVLLLSTTQKPRQETSADGVRLVYDTLTDGTNTWKVGLTLHFRRKQDAFEISGELCNNHDGVMVADLACIALSGIAAPPETHPLLWPNGLGQRLGGGGKGGEQTFPYPSRTGTMQWCAFDGERGGLYVGCHDATHGAKTFASRFDPKTQRSTLSIRHQPFCASGGRWTLPTTVLLPYSGTWHTAAKFYRAWFDSVAKVRPQLDWVRDASGWLLCILKQQNGSVMWPYPSLEKLADIADERGLDVLGLFGWAHGGHDHLYPDYIPDPQMGGPEVLRRALKEVRRRGKRSIIYANGQLMDIATEYYQTQGKDQAVLREDGTPVRQDWQKFRSFGPVKCALACQAAEGWQKRMLELARQAQELGADGILFDQLGVTGPMACWARNHGHPSPAMVYAGERAAWVRRVADEMKRIAPEFIVMTEGIHDSVLDSVPLFHGCMVGVFTPTEKELLAGTTFPEMFRYTFPEVLTTQRHPTPMLNRLAANYACIYGLRYEIESRYAPDVRYLKEGVIPTRADYADILNPPNVEMMAATPPAEATRYLKQLVEFQHRHAALLLRGRFEDDRGFEFKGERLIAKAYAASKQLGVLVWNPTDKPATFSLSVPKARLASAAEPERDQVEAFSPLPAQSIRLLVWQKQKDESSGATASLKPGAKIQFTFPNLPPPLHAQARTNSAPAMLTALLPDNYTPEGRWPLFVFLGGGIGSKGDDASFARKLIGTRDFIAVSMPLFQRVFEPKQFLGGVAITVDDFETLRSAYRTMLAKLMKAVPGIVAERSTLGGSSNGGHATALLIAGGDEFTLEHFRQFYFVDGGAQFLAPFGLNATALEKCRLLLLRADQGHQVSFKPGLPSWDIRPSLDKIFDAVNDAARARGLDWTQVVMRGRKHGFEPEFHVVVGQWARGEKTNEVPPKPVTPASPQH
;
A
#
# COMPACT_ATOMS: atom_id res chain seq x y z
N MET A 1 43.00 70.33 -5.43
CA MET A 1 41.80 70.20 -4.56
C MET A 1 40.92 69.16 -5.24
N ASN A 2 40.88 67.92 -4.73
CA ASN A 2 39.97 67.40 -3.69
C ASN A 2 38.51 67.34 -4.20
N SER A 3 37.69 66.27 -4.14
CA SER A 3 37.84 64.82 -3.86
C SER A 3 36.60 64.10 -4.52
N THR A 4 36.30 62.79 -4.52
CA THR A 4 36.75 61.59 -3.76
C THR A 4 36.58 60.31 -4.65
N ARG A 5 36.58 59.11 -4.05
CA ARG A 5 36.30 57.76 -4.63
C ARG A 5 34.77 57.48 -4.70
N VAL A 6 34.19 56.44 -5.32
CA VAL A 6 34.44 54.97 -5.37
C VAL A 6 33.74 54.42 -6.66
N LEU A 7 34.30 53.64 -7.59
CA LEU A 7 34.90 52.28 -7.65
C LEU A 7 33.90 51.09 -7.71
N LEU A 8 34.15 50.18 -8.66
CA LEU A 8 33.40 48.97 -9.04
C LEU A 8 33.05 48.01 -7.88
N LEU A 9 31.97 47.21 -8.05
CA LEU A 9 31.98 45.79 -7.64
C LEU A 9 30.87 44.94 -8.29
N THR A 10 31.29 43.97 -9.10
CA THR A 10 30.50 42.82 -9.54
C THR A 10 30.32 41.86 -8.38
N ALA A 11 29.08 41.50 -8.02
CA ALA A 11 28.82 40.54 -6.95
C ALA A 11 29.06 39.09 -7.40
N ILE A 12 30.33 38.68 -7.41
CA ILE A 12 30.72 37.26 -7.43
C ILE A 12 30.28 36.67 -6.09
N ALA A 13 29.32 35.75 -6.12
CA ALA A 13 29.04 34.89 -4.98
C ALA A 13 30.23 33.92 -4.81
N PHE A 14 31.18 34.27 -3.94
CA PHE A 14 32.31 33.40 -3.63
C PHE A 14 31.81 32.11 -2.98
N LEU A 15 31.90 31.00 -3.72
CA LEU A 15 31.95 29.66 -3.15
C LEU A 15 33.24 29.54 -2.33
N THR A 16 33.16 29.86 -1.03
CA THR A 16 34.25 29.61 -0.09
C THR A 16 34.41 28.10 0.08
N SER A 17 35.45 27.53 -0.54
CA SER A 17 35.90 26.17 -0.24
C SER A 17 36.56 26.14 1.14
N SER A 18 35.75 26.19 2.20
CA SER A 18 36.24 25.94 3.55
C SER A 18 36.65 24.48 3.69
N LEU A 19 37.71 24.22 4.45
CA LEU A 19 37.98 22.91 5.05
C LEU A 19 36.68 22.40 5.72
N ALA A 20 36.41 21.10 5.62
CA ALA A 20 35.11 20.51 5.92
C ALA A 20 34.68 20.78 7.37
N THR A 21 33.82 21.78 7.55
CA THR A 21 33.13 22.04 8.82
C THR A 21 31.89 21.16 8.87
N ALA A 22 31.69 20.51 10.02
CA ALA A 22 30.59 19.59 10.24
C ALA A 22 29.25 20.24 9.87
N ALA A 23 28.54 19.63 8.93
CA ALA A 23 27.25 20.10 8.48
C ALA A 23 26.15 19.56 9.40
N SER A 24 25.20 20.40 9.79
CA SER A 24 24.07 20.00 10.64
C SER A 24 22.73 20.36 10.01
N LEU A 25 21.75 19.48 10.17
CA LEU A 25 20.37 19.66 9.75
C LEU A 25 19.45 19.49 10.95
N ASP A 26 18.81 20.59 11.35
CA ASP A 26 18.02 20.62 12.58
C ASP A 26 16.52 20.38 12.33
N GLY A 27 15.94 19.40 13.01
CA GLY A 27 14.55 19.00 12.85
C GLY A 27 13.81 18.79 14.18
N PRO A 28 12.48 18.62 14.13
CA PRO A 28 11.64 18.51 15.34
C PRO A 28 11.99 17.30 16.21
N ARG A 29 12.51 16.21 15.62
CA ARG A 29 12.86 14.97 16.31
C ARG A 29 14.34 14.79 16.63
N GLY A 30 15.22 15.63 16.09
CA GLY A 30 16.66 15.54 16.32
C GLY A 30 17.46 16.47 15.42
N THR A 31 18.77 16.35 15.49
CA THR A 31 19.73 17.00 14.58
C THR A 31 20.52 15.90 13.87
N LEU A 32 20.51 15.88 12.54
CA LEU A 32 21.41 15.05 11.74
C LEU A 32 22.72 15.81 11.55
N THR A 33 23.86 15.15 11.72
CA THR A 33 25.19 15.72 11.45
C THR A 33 25.91 14.90 10.38
N VAL A 34 26.66 15.59 9.51
CA VAL A 34 27.47 15.00 8.44
C VAL A 34 28.85 15.65 8.47
N ASP A 35 29.89 14.86 8.70
CA ASP A 35 31.27 15.33 8.82
C ASP A 35 32.28 14.28 8.30
N GLU A 36 33.58 14.53 8.52
CA GLU A 36 34.66 13.61 8.13
C GLU A 36 34.69 12.31 8.96
N HIS A 37 34.02 12.26 10.11
CA HIS A 37 33.86 11.05 10.93
C HIS A 37 32.61 10.25 10.54
N GLY A 38 31.68 10.84 9.80
CA GLY A 38 30.58 10.18 9.11
C GLY A 38 29.21 10.81 9.38
N LEU A 39 28.21 9.97 9.62
CA LEU A 39 26.84 10.37 9.92
C LEU A 39 26.54 10.24 11.42
N GLY A 40 26.12 11.34 12.03
CA GLY A 40 25.60 11.39 13.39
C GLY A 40 24.12 11.78 13.44
N LEU A 41 23.44 11.41 14.51
CA LEU A 41 22.04 11.75 14.76
C LEU A 41 21.82 11.92 16.26
N THR A 42 21.53 13.15 16.68
CA THR A 42 21.19 13.48 18.06
C THR A 42 19.68 13.67 18.19
N PRO A 43 18.93 12.68 18.70
CA PRO A 43 17.48 12.81 18.87
C PRO A 43 17.14 13.84 19.97
N ARG A 44 15.94 14.43 19.89
CA ARG A 44 15.38 15.30 20.94
C ARG A 44 14.81 14.53 22.13
N ASP A 45 14.33 13.34 21.87
CA ASP A 45 13.79 12.42 22.86
C ASP A 45 14.88 11.41 23.25
N SER A 46 15.26 11.38 24.52
CA SER A 46 16.31 10.47 25.03
C SER A 46 15.88 9.00 25.05
N ALA A 47 14.61 8.69 24.78
CA ALA A 47 14.14 7.33 24.53
C ALA A 47 14.39 6.86 23.08
N CYS A 48 14.93 7.70 22.20
CA CYS A 48 15.32 7.30 20.85
C CYS A 48 16.83 6.99 20.78
N PRO A 49 17.26 5.94 20.03
CA PRO A 49 18.67 5.69 19.76
C PRO A 49 19.36 6.85 19.03
N ALA A 50 20.46 7.34 19.60
CA ALA A 50 21.38 8.24 18.91
C ALA A 50 22.31 7.50 17.95
N ILE A 51 22.80 8.16 16.91
CA ILE A 51 23.88 7.66 16.05
C ILE A 51 25.12 8.50 16.34
N VAL A 52 26.23 7.84 16.69
CA VAL A 52 27.51 8.51 16.97
C VAL A 52 28.51 8.13 15.89
N ALA A 53 28.98 9.12 15.14
CA ALA A 53 30.00 8.95 14.13
C ALA A 53 31.34 8.55 14.77
N HIS A 54 31.97 7.49 14.25
CA HIS A 54 33.22 6.93 14.79
C HIS A 54 34.32 6.78 13.72
N GLY A 55 34.30 7.58 12.64
CA GLY A 55 35.27 7.49 11.55
C GLY A 55 35.02 6.36 10.55
N GLY A 56 33.82 5.76 10.57
CA GLY A 56 33.43 4.72 9.61
C GLY A 56 32.96 5.31 8.27
N PRO A 57 33.07 4.55 7.16
CA PRO A 57 32.58 5.02 5.87
C PRO A 57 31.05 5.16 5.85
N MET A 58 30.56 6.32 5.40
CA MET A 58 29.13 6.60 5.14
C MET A 58 28.63 5.87 3.90
N TRP A 59 29.54 5.57 2.99
CA TRP A 59 29.27 4.79 1.79
C TRP A 59 30.54 4.06 1.33
N SER A 60 30.33 2.94 0.62
CA SER A 60 31.39 2.24 -0.11
C SER A 60 30.90 1.85 -1.50
N LEU A 61 31.80 1.87 -2.48
CA LEU A 61 31.47 1.72 -3.90
C LEU A 61 32.52 0.81 -4.56
N ARG A 62 32.07 -0.22 -5.26
CA ARG A 62 32.97 -1.11 -6.00
C ARG A 62 32.98 -0.83 -7.50
N LEU A 63 34.17 -0.55 -8.02
CA LEU A 63 34.44 -0.56 -9.46
C LEU A 63 34.85 -1.96 -9.90
N LYS A 64 34.43 -2.37 -11.10
CA LYS A 64 34.79 -3.63 -11.73
C LYS A 64 35.16 -3.44 -13.19
N SER A 65 36.27 -4.04 -13.61
CA SER A 65 36.69 -4.25 -15.00
C SER A 65 36.85 -5.75 -15.28
N ALA A 66 37.26 -6.12 -16.50
CA ALA A 66 37.55 -7.51 -16.86
C ALA A 66 38.75 -8.12 -16.09
N SER A 67 39.61 -7.30 -15.46
CA SER A 67 40.86 -7.75 -14.81
C SER A 67 41.04 -7.27 -13.38
N ARG A 68 40.15 -6.42 -12.85
CA ARG A 68 40.33 -5.74 -11.55
C ARG A 68 38.98 -5.41 -10.91
N GLU A 69 38.88 -5.65 -9.60
CA GLU A 69 37.88 -4.99 -8.74
C GLU A 69 38.58 -3.97 -7.83
N VAL A 70 37.91 -2.86 -7.52
CA VAL A 70 38.44 -1.76 -6.67
C VAL A 70 37.36 -1.32 -5.69
N LEU A 71 37.66 -1.32 -4.40
CA LEU A 71 36.77 -0.79 -3.37
C LEU A 71 37.15 0.66 -3.05
N LEU A 72 36.20 1.58 -3.20
CA LEU A 72 36.32 2.98 -2.84
C LEU A 72 35.48 3.25 -1.59
N LEU A 73 36.03 4.00 -0.64
CA LEU A 73 35.39 4.31 0.65
C LEU A 73 35.26 5.81 0.84
N SER A 74 34.17 6.27 1.44
CA SER A 74 33.96 7.70 1.70
C SER A 74 35.08 8.35 2.53
N THR A 75 35.75 7.58 3.39
CA THR A 75 36.84 8.03 4.28
C THR A 75 38.13 8.40 3.57
N THR A 76 38.33 7.95 2.32
CA THR A 76 39.50 8.33 1.50
C THR A 76 39.19 9.43 0.49
N GLN A 77 37.98 9.98 0.49
CA GLN A 77 37.53 11.02 -0.43
C GLN A 77 37.44 12.40 0.23
N LYS A 78 37.42 13.45 -0.59
CA LYS A 78 37.15 14.83 -0.15
C LYS A 78 35.98 15.40 -0.97
N PRO A 79 34.74 15.41 -0.43
CA PRO A 79 33.61 16.01 -1.13
C PRO A 79 33.71 17.53 -1.12
N ARG A 80 33.17 18.16 -2.16
CA ARG A 80 32.75 19.55 -2.12
C ARG A 80 31.38 19.60 -1.41
N GLN A 81 31.37 20.17 -0.21
CA GLN A 81 30.15 20.37 0.57
C GLN A 81 29.43 21.65 0.12
N GLU A 82 28.12 21.56 -0.07
CA GLU A 82 27.25 22.71 -0.33
C GLU A 82 26.10 22.70 0.68
N THR A 83 25.97 23.77 1.46
CA THR A 83 24.91 23.91 2.47
C THR A 83 23.84 24.87 1.96
N SER A 84 22.58 24.53 2.20
CA SER A 84 21.40 25.35 1.92
C SER A 84 20.44 25.33 3.12
N ALA A 85 19.42 26.20 3.12
CA ALA A 85 18.41 26.22 4.18
C ALA A 85 17.63 24.88 4.31
N ASP A 86 17.50 24.14 3.20
CA ASP A 86 16.66 22.93 3.11
C ASP A 86 17.46 21.62 3.16
N GLY A 87 18.81 21.69 3.15
CA GLY A 87 19.64 20.50 3.07
C GLY A 87 21.15 20.75 2.87
N VAL A 88 21.92 19.68 3.04
CA VAL A 88 23.35 19.58 2.77
C VAL A 88 23.54 18.70 1.54
N ARG A 89 24.43 19.09 0.63
CA ARG A 89 24.83 18.30 -0.53
C ARG A 89 26.32 18.00 -0.47
N LEU A 90 26.69 16.73 -0.57
CA LEU A 90 28.08 16.29 -0.75
C LEU A 90 28.27 15.91 -2.22
N VAL A 91 29.13 16.66 -2.92
CA VAL A 91 29.47 16.41 -4.32
C VAL A 91 30.89 15.85 -4.41
N TYR A 92 31.02 14.65 -4.96
CA TYR A 92 32.27 14.03 -5.33
C TYR A 92 32.35 14.04 -6.85
N ASP A 93 33.10 14.98 -7.44
CA ASP A 93 33.22 15.13 -8.90
C ASP A 93 34.06 13.97 -9.52
N THR A 94 35.00 13.43 -8.75
CA THR A 94 35.80 12.23 -9.04
C THR A 94 36.04 11.44 -7.75
N LEU A 95 36.41 10.17 -7.86
CA LEU A 95 36.77 9.31 -6.71
C LEU A 95 38.21 8.80 -6.82
N THR A 96 38.84 8.40 -5.71
CA THR A 96 40.22 7.88 -5.67
C THR A 96 40.36 6.63 -4.80
N ASP A 97 41.23 5.70 -5.21
CA ASP A 97 41.67 4.57 -4.37
C ASP A 97 42.94 4.88 -3.54
N GLY A 98 43.39 6.15 -3.57
CA GLY A 98 44.65 6.62 -2.99
C GLY A 98 45.80 6.72 -4.00
N THR A 99 45.73 5.97 -5.10
CA THR A 99 46.77 5.90 -6.15
C THR A 99 46.25 6.39 -7.51
N ASN A 100 45.03 6.01 -7.86
CA ASN A 100 44.37 6.29 -9.14
C ASN A 100 43.17 7.22 -8.93
N THR A 101 42.92 8.11 -9.89
CA THR A 101 41.69 8.92 -9.94
C THR A 101 40.71 8.35 -10.97
N TRP A 102 39.48 8.11 -10.53
CA TRP A 102 38.38 7.55 -11.30
C TRP A 102 37.40 8.66 -11.66
N LYS A 103 36.98 8.73 -12.93
CA LYS A 103 35.98 9.70 -13.44
C LYS A 103 34.55 9.28 -13.08
N VAL A 104 34.37 8.80 -11.86
CA VAL A 104 33.09 8.40 -11.29
C VAL A 104 32.67 9.52 -10.35
N GLY A 105 31.50 10.10 -10.59
CA GLY A 105 30.93 11.14 -9.75
C GLY A 105 29.83 10.57 -8.86
N LEU A 106 29.79 11.01 -7.60
CA LEU A 106 28.73 10.68 -6.65
C LEU A 106 28.22 11.98 -6.03
N THR A 107 26.91 12.17 -5.99
CA THR A 107 26.28 13.27 -5.26
C THR A 107 25.31 12.71 -4.25
N LEU A 108 25.40 13.14 -3.00
CA LEU A 108 24.48 12.79 -1.92
C LEU A 108 23.77 14.04 -1.42
N HIS A 109 22.46 13.96 -1.28
CA HIS A 109 21.59 15.04 -0.79
C HIS A 109 20.99 14.61 0.55
N PHE A 110 21.31 15.35 1.60
CA PHE A 110 20.74 15.22 2.93
C PHE A 110 19.71 16.33 3.10
N ARG A 111 18.45 15.99 3.37
CA ARG A 111 17.35 16.95 3.50
C ARG A 111 16.53 16.65 4.76
N ARG A 112 15.97 17.70 5.35
CA ARG A 112 14.92 17.57 6.37
C ARG A 112 13.56 17.51 5.69
N LYS A 113 12.73 16.54 6.06
CA LYS A 113 11.33 16.46 5.63
C LYS A 113 10.43 16.19 6.83
N GLN A 114 9.72 17.24 7.27
CA GLN A 114 8.89 17.20 8.48
C GLN A 114 9.73 16.73 9.69
N ASP A 115 9.32 15.62 10.31
CA ASP A 115 9.97 15.00 11.47
C ASP A 115 11.18 14.11 11.12
N ALA A 116 11.41 13.82 9.83
CA ALA A 116 12.41 12.85 9.35
C ALA A 116 13.56 13.50 8.55
N PHE A 117 14.61 12.71 8.33
CA PHE A 117 15.73 13.04 7.46
C PHE A 117 15.73 12.13 6.23
N GLU A 118 15.79 12.72 5.05
CA GLU A 118 15.89 12.03 3.76
C GLU A 118 17.31 12.13 3.22
N ILE A 119 17.82 11.02 2.70
CA ILE A 119 19.11 10.93 2.02
C ILE A 119 18.87 10.28 0.66
N SER A 120 19.13 11.04 -0.41
CA SER A 120 19.02 10.59 -1.80
C SER A 120 20.31 10.91 -2.55
N GLY A 121 20.46 10.49 -3.80
CA GLY A 121 21.70 10.73 -4.52
C GLY A 121 21.69 10.38 -6.00
N GLU A 122 22.76 10.78 -6.67
CA GLU A 122 23.04 10.47 -8.08
C GLU A 122 24.46 9.95 -8.22
N LEU A 123 24.61 8.89 -9.03
CA LEU A 123 25.87 8.29 -9.42
C LEU A 123 26.03 8.50 -10.93
N CYS A 124 27.18 8.98 -11.38
CA CYS A 124 27.57 9.00 -12.79
C CYS A 124 28.92 8.33 -12.99
N ASN A 125 29.07 7.57 -14.07
CA ASN A 125 30.32 6.89 -14.40
C ASN A 125 30.81 7.38 -15.77
N ASN A 126 31.77 8.30 -15.77
CA ASN A 126 32.43 8.82 -16.97
C ASN A 126 33.86 8.27 -17.12
N HIS A 127 34.16 7.13 -16.49
CA HIS A 127 35.46 6.46 -16.61
C HIS A 127 35.35 5.29 -17.58
N ASP A 128 36.27 5.22 -18.55
CA ASP A 128 36.23 4.21 -19.60
C ASP A 128 36.66 2.84 -19.05
N GLY A 129 36.07 1.76 -19.57
CA GLY A 129 36.48 0.38 -19.26
C GLY A 129 36.15 -0.15 -17.84
N VAL A 130 35.42 0.60 -17.01
CA VAL A 130 34.94 0.14 -15.69
C VAL A 130 33.43 0.33 -15.53
N MET A 131 32.80 -0.53 -14.75
CA MET A 131 31.43 -0.35 -14.24
C MET A 131 31.44 -0.12 -12.72
N VAL A 132 30.42 0.56 -12.21
CA VAL A 132 30.11 0.55 -10.76
C VAL A 132 29.22 -0.66 -10.47
N ALA A 133 29.79 -1.69 -9.83
CA ALA A 133 29.12 -2.97 -9.61
C ALA A 133 28.27 -2.99 -8.32
N ASP A 134 28.75 -2.35 -7.25
CA ASP A 134 27.99 -2.18 -6.00
C ASP A 134 28.15 -0.77 -5.41
N LEU A 135 27.16 -0.37 -4.62
CA LEU A 135 27.16 0.83 -3.78
C LEU A 135 26.44 0.51 -2.47
N ALA A 136 27.16 0.47 -1.35
CA ALA A 136 26.56 0.51 -0.03
C ALA A 136 26.35 1.97 0.38
N CYS A 137 25.11 2.43 0.41
CA CYS A 137 24.72 3.77 0.85
C CYS A 137 23.24 3.75 1.28
N ILE A 138 22.87 4.22 2.47
CA ILE A 138 23.74 4.73 3.55
C ILE A 138 24.37 3.56 4.31
N ALA A 139 25.60 3.73 4.80
CA ALA A 139 26.16 2.97 5.91
C ALA A 139 26.18 3.82 7.20
N LEU A 140 25.48 3.34 8.22
CA LEU A 140 25.39 3.91 9.57
C LEU A 140 26.26 3.08 10.52
N SER A 141 27.04 3.77 11.37
CA SER A 141 27.82 3.16 12.44
C SER A 141 27.50 3.83 13.78
N GLY A 142 27.75 3.13 14.88
CA GLY A 142 27.58 3.71 16.22
C GLY A 142 26.13 3.94 16.67
N ILE A 143 25.14 3.19 16.14
CA ILE A 143 23.73 3.29 16.57
C ILE A 143 23.61 2.81 18.04
N ALA A 144 23.14 3.67 18.93
CA ALA A 144 23.00 3.44 20.38
C ALA A 144 21.79 2.57 20.73
N ALA A 145 21.67 1.40 20.11
CA ALA A 145 20.56 0.46 20.27
C ALA A 145 21.06 -0.90 20.78
N PRO A 146 21.27 -1.07 22.09
CA PRO A 146 21.53 -2.39 22.67
C PRO A 146 20.23 -3.23 22.63
N PRO A 147 20.25 -4.44 22.04
CA PRO A 147 19.06 -5.25 21.76
C PRO A 147 18.18 -5.63 22.96
N GLU A 148 18.68 -5.49 24.19
CA GLU A 148 17.95 -5.70 25.44
C GLU A 148 16.94 -4.58 25.71
N THR A 149 17.17 -3.39 25.15
CA THR A 149 16.32 -2.19 25.34
C THR A 149 15.72 -1.68 24.03
N HIS A 150 16.39 -1.94 22.91
CA HIS A 150 15.99 -1.54 21.56
C HIS A 150 16.19 -2.69 20.57
N PRO A 151 15.47 -3.82 20.72
CA PRO A 151 15.53 -4.93 19.77
C PRO A 151 15.26 -4.48 18.33
N LEU A 152 15.91 -5.15 17.39
CA LEU A 152 15.77 -4.85 15.96
C LEU A 152 14.54 -5.55 15.38
N LEU A 153 13.57 -4.76 14.92
CA LEU A 153 12.45 -5.23 14.12
C LEU A 153 12.89 -5.42 12.67
N TRP A 154 12.75 -6.65 12.19
CA TRP A 154 13.35 -7.13 10.95
C TRP A 154 12.25 -7.71 10.02
N PRO A 155 12.12 -7.24 8.76
CA PRO A 155 11.03 -7.60 7.85
C PRO A 155 11.23 -8.97 7.18
N ASN A 156 11.66 -9.97 7.94
CA ASN A 156 11.76 -11.35 7.50
C ASN A 156 10.40 -12.03 7.69
N GLY A 157 9.79 -12.47 6.58
CA GLY A 157 8.42 -12.95 6.57
C GLY A 157 7.43 -11.90 7.05
N LEU A 158 6.51 -12.29 7.93
CA LEU A 158 5.56 -11.34 8.55
C LEU A 158 6.22 -10.46 9.64
N GLY A 159 7.49 -10.71 9.97
CA GLY A 159 8.27 -9.93 10.92
C GLY A 159 9.02 -10.78 11.94
N GLN A 160 10.14 -10.24 12.42
CA GLN A 160 10.89 -10.76 13.56
C GLN A 160 11.28 -9.63 14.50
N ARG A 161 11.38 -9.95 15.79
CA ARG A 161 11.96 -9.09 16.82
C ARG A 161 13.26 -9.73 17.31
N LEU A 162 14.40 -9.13 16.97
CA LEU A 162 15.72 -9.67 17.24
C LEU A 162 16.31 -9.02 18.51
N GLY A 163 16.25 -9.75 19.62
CA GLY A 163 16.93 -9.41 20.88
C GLY A 163 18.37 -9.95 20.96
N GLY A 164 19.10 -9.60 22.03
CA GLY A 164 20.55 -9.79 22.17
C GLY A 164 21.06 -11.23 22.21
N GLY A 165 20.16 -12.23 22.25
CA GLY A 165 20.50 -13.66 22.26
C GLY A 165 21.05 -14.21 20.92
N GLY A 166 21.14 -13.41 19.86
CA GLY A 166 21.72 -13.80 18.58
C GLY A 166 23.25 -13.64 18.53
N LYS A 167 23.98 -14.74 18.27
CA LYS A 167 25.46 -14.79 18.21
C LYS A 167 26.09 -13.80 17.20
N GLY A 168 26.35 -12.55 17.58
CA GLY A 168 27.35 -11.60 17.00
C GLY A 168 27.41 -11.40 15.47
N GLY A 169 26.42 -11.91 14.74
CA GLY A 169 26.47 -12.10 13.29
C GLY A 169 25.62 -11.06 12.57
N GLU A 170 26.09 -10.68 11.39
CA GLU A 170 25.38 -9.76 10.51
C GLU A 170 24.08 -10.39 10.01
N GLN A 171 22.98 -9.72 10.32
CA GLN A 171 21.67 -10.03 9.78
C GLN A 171 21.57 -9.35 8.42
N THR A 172 21.14 -10.08 7.39
CA THR A 172 20.91 -9.51 6.06
C THR A 172 19.54 -9.90 5.53
N PHE A 173 18.92 -9.03 4.73
CA PHE A 173 17.84 -9.42 3.84
C PHE A 173 18.00 -8.78 2.46
N PRO A 174 17.88 -9.54 1.36
CA PRO A 174 17.62 -9.00 0.04
C PRO A 174 16.14 -8.64 -0.09
N TYR A 175 15.86 -7.51 -0.73
CA TYR A 175 14.52 -7.01 -1.03
C TYR A 175 14.37 -6.78 -2.55
N PRO A 176 13.21 -7.11 -3.15
CA PRO A 176 12.05 -7.79 -2.56
C PRO A 176 12.21 -9.32 -2.50
N SER A 177 11.95 -9.93 -1.34
CA SER A 177 11.99 -11.40 -1.16
C SER A 177 11.18 -11.85 0.06
N ARG A 178 11.08 -13.18 0.31
CA ARG A 178 10.45 -13.66 1.56
C ARG A 178 11.18 -13.25 2.84
N THR A 179 12.46 -12.92 2.78
CA THR A 179 13.24 -12.48 3.95
C THR A 179 13.37 -10.97 4.05
N GLY A 180 12.96 -10.25 3.01
CA GLY A 180 12.85 -8.79 2.95
C GLY A 180 11.50 -8.41 2.36
N THR A 181 10.46 -8.44 3.19
CA THR A 181 9.06 -8.29 2.76
C THR A 181 8.59 -6.83 2.71
N MET A 182 9.32 -5.94 3.40
CA MET A 182 9.10 -4.51 3.45
C MET A 182 10.44 -3.77 3.41
N GLN A 183 10.45 -2.55 2.90
CA GLN A 183 11.68 -1.76 2.72
C GLN A 183 12.14 -1.00 3.98
N TRP A 184 11.89 -1.52 5.18
CA TRP A 184 12.22 -0.84 6.43
C TRP A 184 12.49 -1.80 7.59
N CYS A 185 13.19 -1.28 8.59
CA CYS A 185 13.43 -1.88 9.89
C CYS A 185 13.38 -0.79 10.97
N ALA A 186 13.29 -1.18 12.25
CA ALA A 186 13.39 -0.24 13.35
C ALA A 186 14.12 -0.82 14.56
N PHE A 187 14.85 0.02 15.29
CA PHE A 187 15.30 -0.28 16.65
C PHE A 187 14.20 0.19 17.60
N ASP A 188 13.43 -0.75 18.16
CA ASP A 188 12.17 -0.51 18.87
C ASP A 188 12.38 -0.57 20.39
N GLY A 189 12.33 0.57 21.07
CA GLY A 189 12.31 0.67 22.53
C GLY A 189 10.91 0.97 23.08
N GLU A 190 10.71 0.72 24.38
CA GLU A 190 9.40 0.83 25.05
C GLU A 190 8.69 2.18 24.85
N ARG A 191 9.47 3.28 24.82
CA ARG A 191 8.96 4.66 24.77
C ARG A 191 9.41 5.44 23.53
N GLY A 192 10.26 4.86 22.69
CA GLY A 192 10.81 5.50 21.50
C GLY A 192 11.75 4.58 20.74
N GLY A 193 12.16 4.99 19.55
CA GLY A 193 12.97 4.15 18.68
C GLY A 193 13.52 4.90 17.47
N LEU A 194 14.25 4.17 16.63
CA LEU A 194 14.83 4.69 15.39
C LEU A 194 14.34 3.85 14.21
N TYR A 195 13.54 4.46 13.34
CA TYR A 195 13.14 3.90 12.05
C TYR A 195 14.23 4.15 11.00
N VAL A 196 14.54 3.13 10.20
CA VAL A 196 15.33 3.26 8.98
C VAL A 196 14.65 2.51 7.84
N GLY A 197 14.46 3.17 6.70
CA GLY A 197 13.90 2.51 5.51
C GLY A 197 14.31 3.16 4.20
N CYS A 198 14.10 2.42 3.11
CA CYS A 198 14.37 2.84 1.74
C CYS A 198 13.02 3.10 1.06
N HIS A 199 12.65 4.38 0.92
CA HIS A 199 11.42 4.86 0.30
C HIS A 199 11.57 4.86 -1.22
N ASP A 200 11.52 3.66 -1.80
CA ASP A 200 11.68 3.40 -3.24
C ASP A 200 10.40 2.81 -3.86
N ALA A 201 9.72 3.62 -4.66
CA ALA A 201 8.52 3.24 -5.40
C ALA A 201 8.79 2.35 -6.62
N THR A 202 10.05 2.19 -7.04
CA THR A 202 10.42 1.31 -8.16
C THR A 202 10.63 -0.14 -7.72
N HIS A 203 10.63 -0.40 -6.41
CA HIS A 203 10.92 -1.70 -5.79
C HIS A 203 12.27 -2.29 -6.26
N GLY A 204 13.27 -1.42 -6.49
CA GLY A 204 14.58 -1.81 -6.99
C GLY A 204 15.33 -2.75 -6.04
N ALA A 205 16.22 -3.57 -6.59
CA ALA A 205 16.99 -4.52 -5.80
C ALA A 205 17.87 -3.82 -4.76
N LYS A 206 17.80 -4.29 -3.51
CA LYS A 206 18.68 -3.84 -2.42
C LYS A 206 18.85 -4.91 -1.35
N THR A 207 19.92 -4.81 -0.57
CA THR A 207 20.17 -5.67 0.59
C THR A 207 20.41 -4.82 1.82
N PHE A 208 19.58 -4.97 2.84
CA PHE A 208 19.85 -4.41 4.16
C PHE A 208 20.80 -5.34 4.92
N ALA A 209 21.74 -4.78 5.65
CA ALA A 209 22.67 -5.50 6.52
C ALA A 209 22.78 -4.78 7.86
N SER A 210 22.66 -5.51 8.98
CA SER A 210 22.74 -4.97 10.33
C SER A 210 23.58 -5.87 11.24
N ARG A 211 24.44 -5.30 12.09
CA ARG A 211 25.27 -6.04 13.03
C ARG A 211 25.36 -5.31 14.36
N PHE A 212 25.08 -6.02 15.44
CA PHE A 212 25.37 -5.56 16.80
C PHE A 212 26.79 -5.98 17.21
N ASP A 213 27.55 -5.06 17.81
CA ASP A 213 28.82 -5.32 18.47
C ASP A 213 28.66 -5.27 20.00
N PRO A 214 28.76 -6.42 20.70
CA PRO A 214 28.67 -6.47 22.16
C PRO A 214 29.78 -5.70 22.89
N LYS A 215 30.94 -5.43 22.25
CA LYS A 215 32.05 -4.70 22.89
C LYS A 215 31.76 -3.21 23.00
N THR A 216 31.26 -2.60 21.93
CA THR A 216 30.88 -1.17 21.91
C THR A 216 29.44 -0.91 22.34
N GLN A 217 28.59 -1.96 22.43
CA GLN A 217 27.14 -1.84 22.67
C GLN A 217 26.45 -0.99 21.59
N ARG A 218 26.95 -1.08 20.34
CA ARG A 218 26.42 -0.35 19.18
C ARG A 218 26.03 -1.28 18.05
N SER A 219 25.06 -0.84 17.26
CA SER A 219 24.70 -1.47 16.00
C SER A 219 25.27 -0.69 14.81
N THR A 220 25.62 -1.41 13.74
CA THR A 220 25.79 -0.85 12.39
C THR A 220 24.58 -1.22 11.54
N LEU A 221 24.28 -0.41 10.53
CA LEU A 221 23.27 -0.72 9.53
C LEU A 221 23.65 -0.16 8.18
N SER A 222 23.54 -0.94 7.11
CA SER A 222 23.80 -0.48 5.74
C SER A 222 22.78 -0.98 4.74
N ILE A 223 22.54 -0.19 3.70
CA ILE A 223 21.73 -0.58 2.54
C ILE A 223 22.66 -0.68 1.33
N ARG A 224 22.71 -1.86 0.70
CA ARG A 224 23.52 -2.13 -0.48
C ARG A 224 22.66 -2.18 -1.74
N HIS A 225 23.10 -1.48 -2.77
CA HIS A 225 22.55 -1.49 -4.12
C HIS A 225 23.57 -2.08 -5.10
N GLN A 226 23.09 -2.59 -6.23
CA GLN A 226 23.90 -3.11 -7.33
C GLN A 226 23.47 -2.41 -8.63
N PRO A 227 23.96 -1.18 -8.88
CA PRO A 227 23.45 -0.34 -9.95
C PRO A 227 23.94 -0.78 -11.35
N PHE A 228 25.04 -1.55 -11.42
CA PHE A 228 25.72 -1.94 -12.65
C PHE A 228 25.93 -0.75 -13.62
N CYS A 229 26.33 0.41 -13.06
CA CYS A 229 26.46 1.65 -13.81
C CYS A 229 27.70 1.59 -14.73
N ALA A 230 27.49 1.22 -15.98
CA ALA A 230 28.50 1.17 -17.03
C ALA A 230 29.07 2.56 -17.37
N SER A 231 30.14 2.61 -18.15
CA SER A 231 30.72 3.87 -18.64
C SER A 231 29.71 4.66 -19.48
N GLY A 232 29.69 5.99 -19.30
CA GLY A 232 28.64 6.90 -19.77
C GLY A 232 27.33 6.84 -18.98
N GLY A 233 27.22 5.93 -18.01
CA GLY A 233 25.98 5.65 -17.27
C GLY A 233 25.67 6.65 -16.16
N ARG A 234 24.38 6.70 -15.80
CA ARG A 234 23.85 7.39 -14.61
C ARG A 234 22.90 6.47 -13.85
N TRP A 235 22.85 6.62 -12.54
CA TRP A 235 21.95 5.90 -11.66
C TRP A 235 21.52 6.77 -10.47
N THR A 236 20.27 6.64 -10.02
CA THR A 236 19.71 7.42 -8.91
C THR A 236 19.61 6.53 -7.67
N LEU A 237 20.18 6.99 -6.55
CA LEU A 237 20.07 6.34 -5.25
C LEU A 237 18.65 6.54 -4.69
N PRO A 238 17.88 5.46 -4.45
CA PRO A 238 16.55 5.59 -3.87
C PRO A 238 16.62 6.14 -2.44
N THR A 239 15.61 6.90 -2.05
CA THR A 239 15.65 7.73 -0.83
C THR A 239 15.71 6.86 0.43
N THR A 240 16.79 6.96 1.20
CA THR A 240 16.87 6.41 2.55
C THR A 240 16.30 7.42 3.54
N VAL A 241 15.51 6.97 4.51
CA VAL A 241 14.83 7.82 5.49
C VAL A 241 15.15 7.38 6.90
N LEU A 242 15.57 8.34 7.74
CA LEU A 242 15.85 8.19 9.16
C LEU A 242 14.82 8.96 9.97
N LEU A 243 14.21 8.32 10.96
CA LEU A 243 13.22 8.95 11.85
C LEU A 243 13.38 8.45 13.30
N PRO A 244 13.86 9.30 14.23
CA PRO A 244 13.62 9.10 15.65
C PRO A 244 12.12 9.27 15.93
N TYR A 245 11.49 8.28 16.56
CA TYR A 245 10.06 8.30 16.85
C TYR A 245 9.79 8.04 18.34
N SER A 246 8.76 8.70 18.89
CA SER A 246 8.28 8.45 20.25
C SER A 246 7.14 7.42 20.24
N GLY A 247 7.00 6.69 21.35
CA GLY A 247 6.10 5.55 21.51
C GLY A 247 6.62 4.27 20.85
N THR A 248 5.73 3.27 20.74
CA THR A 248 6.03 1.93 20.19
C THR A 248 6.25 1.92 18.67
N TRP A 249 6.87 0.87 18.14
CA TRP A 249 6.99 0.55 16.69
C TRP A 249 5.74 0.75 15.82
N HIS A 250 4.53 0.71 16.38
CA HIS A 250 3.30 1.11 15.67
C HIS A 250 3.40 2.49 14.99
N THR A 251 4.22 3.40 15.53
CA THR A 251 4.55 4.70 14.90
C THR A 251 5.39 4.51 13.64
N ALA A 252 6.43 3.66 13.69
CA ALA A 252 7.28 3.30 12.55
C ALA A 252 6.48 2.58 11.44
N ALA A 253 5.64 1.62 11.81
CA ALA A 253 4.74 0.92 10.88
C ALA A 253 3.77 1.89 10.17
N LYS A 254 3.17 2.84 10.91
CA LYS A 254 2.31 3.88 10.32
C LYS A 254 3.07 4.83 9.41
N PHE A 255 4.30 5.20 9.77
CA PHE A 255 5.15 6.06 8.94
C PHE A 255 5.49 5.39 7.61
N TYR A 256 5.86 4.11 7.64
CA TYR A 256 6.06 3.32 6.43
C TYR A 256 4.79 3.20 5.59
N ARG A 257 3.66 2.88 6.25
CA ARG A 257 2.37 2.70 5.59
C ARG A 257 1.89 3.99 4.90
N ALA A 258 2.05 5.14 5.55
CA ALA A 258 1.70 6.44 4.98
C ALA A 258 2.54 6.79 3.74
N TRP A 259 3.82 6.39 3.71
CA TRP A 259 4.63 6.48 2.50
C TRP A 259 4.13 5.52 1.42
N PHE A 260 3.89 4.24 1.74
CA PHE A 260 3.40 3.25 0.79
C PHE A 260 2.10 3.70 0.12
N ASP A 261 1.10 4.15 0.89
CA ASP A 261 -0.19 4.64 0.36
C ASP A 261 -0.05 5.91 -0.51
N SER A 262 1.10 6.60 -0.48
CA SER A 262 1.37 7.77 -1.33
C SER A 262 1.96 7.42 -2.70
N VAL A 263 2.46 6.19 -2.89
CA VAL A 263 3.12 5.73 -4.13
C VAL A 263 2.52 4.45 -4.73
N ALA A 264 1.83 3.66 -3.91
CA ALA A 264 1.27 2.35 -4.25
C ALA A 264 -0.11 2.16 -3.60
N LYS A 265 -0.76 1.03 -3.89
CA LYS A 265 -2.04 0.64 -3.29
C LYS A 265 -2.09 -0.86 -3.08
N VAL A 266 -2.79 -1.32 -2.05
CA VAL A 266 -3.13 -2.74 -1.93
C VAL A 266 -4.29 -3.08 -2.88
N ARG A 267 -4.30 -4.26 -3.47
CA ARG A 267 -5.38 -4.72 -4.34
C ARG A 267 -6.66 -4.89 -3.52
N PRO A 268 -7.79 -4.29 -3.95
CA PRO A 268 -9.08 -4.54 -3.30
C PRO A 268 -9.41 -6.03 -3.32
N GLN A 269 -9.67 -6.58 -2.15
CA GLN A 269 -10.00 -7.98 -1.94
C GLN A 269 -11.43 -8.28 -2.42
N LEU A 270 -11.61 -9.34 -3.21
CA LEU A 270 -12.94 -9.85 -3.57
C LEU A 270 -13.62 -10.41 -2.32
N ASP A 271 -14.95 -10.26 -2.20
CA ASP A 271 -15.68 -10.72 -1.02
C ASP A 271 -15.45 -12.21 -0.71
N TRP A 272 -15.44 -13.07 -1.73
CA TRP A 272 -15.17 -14.51 -1.53
C TRP A 272 -13.77 -14.77 -0.96
N VAL A 273 -12.76 -13.96 -1.31
CA VAL A 273 -11.38 -14.09 -0.79
C VAL A 273 -11.31 -13.60 0.66
N ARG A 274 -12.05 -12.54 0.99
CA ARG A 274 -12.16 -12.02 2.37
C ARG A 274 -12.83 -13.03 3.29
N ASP A 275 -13.88 -13.67 2.82
CA ASP A 275 -14.68 -14.61 3.61
C ASP A 275 -14.14 -16.05 3.59
N ALA A 276 -13.24 -16.39 2.66
CA ALA A 276 -12.58 -17.69 2.64
C ALA A 276 -11.81 -17.94 3.95
N SER A 277 -12.10 -19.06 4.60
CA SER A 277 -11.54 -19.47 5.89
C SER A 277 -10.11 -20.01 5.75
N GLY A 278 -9.85 -20.68 4.63
CA GLY A 278 -8.61 -21.42 4.39
C GLY A 278 -8.75 -22.40 3.24
N TRP A 279 -7.66 -23.14 2.99
CA TRP A 279 -7.59 -24.07 1.87
C TRP A 279 -7.03 -25.45 2.24
N LEU A 280 -7.44 -26.44 1.46
CA LEU A 280 -6.83 -27.77 1.42
C LEU A 280 -5.93 -27.83 0.18
N LEU A 281 -4.62 -27.84 0.39
CA LEU A 281 -3.64 -28.04 -0.68
C LEU A 281 -3.55 -29.54 -0.97
N CYS A 282 -3.73 -29.93 -2.22
CA CYS A 282 -3.65 -31.32 -2.68
C CYS A 282 -2.69 -31.44 -3.85
N ILE A 283 -1.65 -32.28 -3.69
CA ILE A 283 -0.87 -32.76 -4.82
C ILE A 283 -1.68 -33.89 -5.49
N LEU A 284 -2.08 -33.72 -6.75
CA LEU A 284 -2.88 -34.70 -7.48
C LEU A 284 -2.02 -35.86 -8.02
N LYS A 285 -0.88 -35.52 -8.64
CA LYS A 285 0.16 -36.45 -9.10
C LYS A 285 1.55 -36.01 -8.62
N GLN A 286 2.33 -36.95 -8.15
CA GLN A 286 3.66 -36.72 -7.57
C GLN A 286 4.80 -36.70 -8.59
N GLN A 287 5.97 -36.20 -8.16
CA GLN A 287 7.19 -36.10 -8.98
C GLN A 287 7.60 -37.44 -9.62
N ASN A 288 7.42 -38.55 -8.89
CA ASN A 288 7.71 -39.90 -9.35
C ASN A 288 6.59 -40.53 -10.22
N GLY A 289 5.59 -39.74 -10.63
CA GLY A 289 4.47 -40.18 -11.46
C GLY A 289 3.29 -40.79 -10.70
N SER A 290 3.37 -40.99 -9.37
CA SER A 290 2.28 -41.58 -8.59
C SER A 290 1.03 -40.68 -8.59
N VAL A 291 -0.09 -41.18 -9.12
CA VAL A 291 -1.40 -40.50 -9.05
C VAL A 291 -2.03 -40.79 -7.69
N MET A 292 -2.36 -39.73 -6.95
CA MET A 292 -2.92 -39.79 -5.59
C MET A 292 -4.39 -39.36 -5.57
N TRP A 293 -4.72 -38.35 -6.38
CA TRP A 293 -6.07 -37.81 -6.53
C TRP A 293 -6.37 -37.56 -8.03
N PRO A 294 -6.90 -38.56 -8.76
CA PRO A 294 -7.33 -38.36 -10.16
C PRO A 294 -8.50 -37.37 -10.22
N TYR A 295 -8.77 -36.76 -11.37
CA TYR A 295 -9.71 -35.64 -11.47
C TYR A 295 -11.14 -35.91 -10.93
N PRO A 296 -11.74 -37.12 -11.06
CA PRO A 296 -13.03 -37.41 -10.42
C PRO A 296 -13.02 -37.33 -8.88
N SER A 297 -11.86 -37.44 -8.25
CA SER A 297 -11.75 -37.42 -6.77
C SER A 297 -11.80 -36.02 -6.15
N LEU A 298 -11.86 -34.96 -6.96
CA LEU A 298 -12.07 -33.57 -6.50
C LEU A 298 -13.41 -33.40 -5.75
N GLU A 299 -14.42 -34.22 -6.06
CA GLU A 299 -15.66 -34.27 -5.28
C GLU A 299 -15.42 -34.74 -3.84
N LYS A 300 -14.59 -35.78 -3.65
CA LYS A 300 -14.22 -36.25 -2.30
C LYS A 300 -13.30 -35.26 -1.57
N LEU A 301 -12.46 -34.52 -2.31
CA LEU A 301 -11.70 -33.41 -1.73
C LEU A 301 -12.62 -32.27 -1.24
N ALA A 302 -13.73 -32.01 -1.93
CA ALA A 302 -14.74 -31.07 -1.45
C ALA A 302 -15.43 -31.55 -0.16
N ASP A 303 -15.72 -32.86 -0.01
CA ASP A 303 -16.21 -33.41 1.28
C ASP A 303 -15.19 -33.19 2.41
N ILE A 304 -13.92 -33.53 2.16
CA ILE A 304 -12.83 -33.39 3.13
C ILE A 304 -12.65 -31.93 3.54
N ALA A 305 -12.86 -30.99 2.61
CA ALA A 305 -12.89 -29.56 2.89
C ALA A 305 -14.14 -29.16 3.70
N ASP A 306 -15.33 -29.66 3.37
CA ASP A 306 -16.60 -29.41 4.10
C ASP A 306 -16.55 -29.87 5.56
N GLU A 307 -16.02 -31.08 5.81
CA GLU A 307 -15.75 -31.66 7.14
C GLU A 307 -14.91 -30.71 8.03
N ARG A 308 -14.06 -29.87 7.42
CA ARG A 308 -13.10 -28.99 8.09
C ARG A 308 -13.46 -27.50 8.01
N GLY A 309 -14.48 -27.14 7.21
CA GLY A 309 -14.85 -25.75 6.93
C GLY A 309 -13.90 -25.02 5.98
N LEU A 310 -13.08 -25.74 5.20
CA LEU A 310 -12.19 -25.12 4.23
C LEU A 310 -12.96 -24.79 2.95
N ASP A 311 -12.71 -23.63 2.37
CA ASP A 311 -13.50 -23.08 1.25
C ASP A 311 -12.80 -23.23 -0.10
N VAL A 312 -11.49 -23.47 -0.10
CA VAL A 312 -10.64 -23.47 -1.29
C VAL A 312 -9.88 -24.79 -1.41
N LEU A 313 -9.76 -25.30 -2.63
CA LEU A 313 -8.88 -26.41 -2.99
C LEU A 313 -7.67 -25.88 -3.78
N GLY A 314 -6.46 -26.12 -3.28
CA GLY A 314 -5.20 -25.82 -3.99
C GLY A 314 -4.73 -27.04 -4.77
N LEU A 315 -4.73 -26.98 -6.10
CA LEU A 315 -4.51 -28.13 -6.98
C LEU A 315 -3.08 -28.14 -7.54
N PHE A 316 -2.19 -28.86 -6.85
CA PHE A 316 -0.79 -29.03 -7.19
C PHE A 316 -0.59 -30.32 -8.00
N GLY A 317 0.42 -30.38 -8.87
CA GLY A 317 0.69 -31.59 -9.66
C GLY A 317 -0.48 -32.07 -10.51
N TRP A 318 -1.30 -31.14 -11.01
CA TRP A 318 -2.51 -31.42 -11.78
C TRP A 318 -2.24 -31.77 -13.25
N ALA A 319 -1.01 -31.56 -13.73
CA ALA A 319 -0.57 -31.83 -15.09
C ALA A 319 0.18 -33.16 -15.21
N HIS A 320 0.39 -33.62 -16.45
CA HIS A 320 1.02 -34.91 -16.79
C HIS A 320 2.38 -35.19 -16.12
N GLY A 321 3.21 -34.16 -15.90
CA GLY A 321 4.50 -34.27 -15.21
C GLY A 321 4.40 -34.51 -13.70
N GLY A 322 3.24 -34.26 -13.08
CA GLY A 322 3.09 -34.20 -11.63
C GLY A 322 3.62 -32.89 -11.04
N HIS A 323 4.05 -32.92 -9.78
CA HIS A 323 4.56 -31.75 -9.07
C HIS A 323 6.11 -31.77 -8.93
N ASP A 324 6.72 -30.64 -9.29
CA ASP A 324 8.16 -30.34 -9.42
C ASP A 324 8.88 -31.18 -10.49
N HIS A 325 8.25 -31.25 -11.67
CA HIS A 325 8.74 -31.97 -12.84
C HIS A 325 8.05 -31.44 -14.12
N LEU A 326 8.77 -31.42 -15.24
CA LEU A 326 8.32 -30.96 -16.57
C LEU A 326 7.77 -29.52 -16.62
N TYR A 327 8.31 -28.60 -15.81
CA TYR A 327 7.90 -27.19 -15.89
C TYR A 327 8.54 -26.49 -17.11
N PRO A 328 7.82 -25.61 -17.85
CA PRO A 328 6.48 -25.08 -17.61
C PRO A 328 5.37 -25.80 -18.41
N ASP A 329 5.45 -27.11 -18.63
CA ASP A 329 4.52 -27.86 -19.49
C ASP A 329 3.30 -28.39 -18.70
N TYR A 330 2.31 -27.53 -18.54
CA TYR A 330 1.10 -27.82 -17.77
C TYR A 330 -0.05 -28.38 -18.63
N ILE A 331 0.11 -29.60 -19.13
CA ILE A 331 -0.92 -30.32 -19.92
C ILE A 331 -1.77 -31.22 -19.00
N PRO A 332 -3.12 -31.17 -19.03
CA PRO A 332 -3.98 -32.11 -18.33
C PRO A 332 -3.68 -33.57 -18.66
N ASP A 333 -3.53 -34.40 -17.64
CA ASP A 333 -3.04 -35.78 -17.75
C ASP A 333 -4.16 -36.76 -18.15
N PRO A 334 -4.01 -37.51 -19.27
CA PRO A 334 -4.91 -38.61 -19.61
C PRO A 334 -5.05 -39.65 -18.49
N GLN A 335 -4.00 -39.94 -17.71
CA GLN A 335 -4.04 -40.89 -16.59
C GLN A 335 -4.94 -40.42 -15.43
N MET A 336 -5.15 -39.11 -15.29
CA MET A 336 -6.07 -38.54 -14.31
C MET A 336 -7.49 -38.28 -14.86
N GLY A 337 -7.69 -38.50 -16.17
CA GLY A 337 -8.97 -38.34 -16.88
C GLY A 337 -8.95 -37.33 -18.04
N GLY A 338 -7.84 -36.62 -18.26
CA GLY A 338 -7.72 -35.63 -19.33
C GLY A 338 -8.54 -34.35 -19.14
N PRO A 339 -8.52 -33.42 -20.13
CA PRO A 339 -9.03 -32.06 -19.98
C PRO A 339 -10.53 -32.00 -19.67
N GLU A 340 -11.37 -32.78 -20.34
CA GLU A 340 -12.82 -32.70 -20.14
C GLU A 340 -13.29 -33.22 -18.77
N VAL A 341 -12.57 -34.19 -18.20
CA VAL A 341 -12.86 -34.65 -16.83
C VAL A 341 -12.43 -33.58 -15.82
N LEU A 342 -11.27 -32.95 -16.02
CA LEU A 342 -10.81 -31.85 -15.19
C LEU A 342 -11.81 -30.67 -15.20
N ARG A 343 -12.28 -30.23 -16.38
CA ARG A 343 -13.28 -29.16 -16.48
C ARG A 343 -14.59 -29.50 -15.76
N ARG A 344 -15.08 -30.74 -15.89
CA ARG A 344 -16.30 -31.18 -15.17
C ARG A 344 -16.09 -31.19 -13.66
N ALA A 345 -14.94 -31.69 -13.20
CA ALA A 345 -14.60 -31.74 -11.78
C ALA A 345 -14.45 -30.33 -11.15
N LEU A 346 -13.79 -29.39 -11.82
CA LEU A 346 -13.68 -27.99 -11.38
C LEU A 346 -15.04 -27.29 -11.33
N LYS A 347 -15.89 -27.52 -12.34
CA LYS A 347 -17.28 -27.03 -12.34
C LYS A 347 -18.09 -27.57 -11.16
N GLU A 348 -17.89 -28.84 -10.79
CA GLU A 348 -18.57 -29.45 -9.64
C GLU A 348 -18.08 -28.91 -8.30
N VAL A 349 -16.75 -28.74 -8.12
CA VAL A 349 -16.16 -28.04 -6.97
C VAL A 349 -16.80 -26.66 -6.80
N ARG A 350 -16.91 -25.88 -7.89
CA ARG A 350 -17.58 -24.57 -7.88
C ARG A 350 -19.09 -24.65 -7.62
N ARG A 351 -19.79 -25.68 -8.12
CA ARG A 351 -21.22 -25.92 -7.83
C ARG A 351 -21.47 -26.19 -6.34
N ARG A 352 -20.53 -26.84 -5.66
CA ARG A 352 -20.56 -27.06 -4.20
C ARG A 352 -20.20 -25.83 -3.36
N GLY A 353 -19.97 -24.67 -3.99
CA GLY A 353 -19.60 -23.43 -3.29
C GLY A 353 -18.12 -23.36 -2.88
N LYS A 354 -17.29 -24.33 -3.29
CA LYS A 354 -15.83 -24.28 -3.11
C LYS A 354 -15.17 -23.49 -4.22
N ARG A 355 -13.97 -22.98 -3.97
CA ARG A 355 -13.11 -22.34 -4.98
C ARG A 355 -11.92 -23.23 -5.30
N SER A 356 -11.40 -23.11 -6.51
CA SER A 356 -10.28 -23.92 -6.99
C SER A 356 -9.13 -23.05 -7.48
N ILE A 357 -7.93 -23.28 -6.95
CA ILE A 357 -6.71 -22.58 -7.33
C ILE A 357 -5.75 -23.58 -7.97
N ILE A 358 -5.40 -23.37 -9.23
CA ILE A 358 -4.47 -24.24 -9.96
C ILE A 358 -3.02 -23.77 -9.74
N TYR A 359 -2.10 -24.72 -9.52
CA TYR A 359 -0.67 -24.44 -9.39
C TYR A 359 0.03 -24.27 -10.74
N ALA A 360 0.89 -23.27 -10.85
CA ALA A 360 2.00 -23.22 -11.81
C ALA A 360 3.26 -22.67 -11.12
N ASN A 361 4.46 -23.00 -11.61
CA ASN A 361 5.68 -22.40 -11.10
C ASN A 361 6.01 -21.09 -11.84
N GLY A 362 6.28 -20.00 -11.11
CA GLY A 362 6.51 -18.68 -11.69
C GLY A 362 7.91 -18.43 -12.25
N GLN A 363 8.85 -19.36 -12.10
CA GLN A 363 10.25 -19.15 -12.52
C GLN A 363 11.01 -20.37 -13.07
N LEU A 364 10.58 -21.59 -12.77
CA LEU A 364 11.38 -22.79 -13.06
C LEU A 364 11.09 -23.34 -14.46
N MET A 365 12.15 -23.61 -15.21
CA MET A 365 12.14 -24.35 -16.47
C MET A 365 12.96 -25.62 -16.31
N ASP A 366 12.29 -26.77 -16.27
CA ASP A 366 12.92 -28.09 -16.28
C ASP A 366 13.70 -28.25 -17.59
N ILE A 367 15.01 -28.48 -17.49
CA ILE A 367 15.90 -28.50 -18.66
C ILE A 367 15.67 -29.71 -19.57
N ALA A 368 14.86 -30.70 -19.14
CA ALA A 368 14.45 -31.83 -19.96
C ALA A 368 13.26 -31.51 -20.91
N THR A 369 12.58 -30.38 -20.72
CA THR A 369 11.39 -30.01 -21.54
C THR A 369 11.74 -29.52 -22.94
N GLU A 370 10.85 -29.78 -23.90
CA GLU A 370 10.94 -29.19 -25.25
C GLU A 370 10.91 -27.65 -25.17
N TYR A 371 10.11 -27.09 -24.24
CA TYR A 371 10.09 -25.65 -23.98
C TYR A 371 11.49 -25.10 -23.70
N TYR A 372 12.25 -25.72 -22.79
CA TYR A 372 13.60 -25.25 -22.48
C TYR A 372 14.56 -25.39 -23.67
N GLN A 373 14.51 -26.52 -24.39
CA GLN A 373 15.41 -26.80 -25.51
C GLN A 373 15.18 -25.91 -26.73
N THR A 374 13.94 -25.46 -26.96
CA THR A 374 13.55 -24.67 -28.15
C THR A 374 13.52 -23.16 -27.91
N GLN A 375 13.20 -22.70 -26.69
CA GLN A 375 13.01 -21.26 -26.41
C GLN A 375 13.39 -20.83 -24.98
N GLY A 376 13.20 -21.68 -23.96
CA GLY A 376 13.40 -21.31 -22.56
C GLY A 376 14.86 -21.09 -22.18
N LYS A 377 15.81 -21.77 -22.84
CA LYS A 377 17.25 -21.53 -22.67
C LYS A 377 17.63 -20.06 -22.92
N ASP A 378 17.05 -19.44 -23.94
CA ASP A 378 17.30 -18.04 -24.33
C ASP A 378 16.46 -17.03 -23.52
N GLN A 379 15.81 -17.51 -22.45
CA GLN A 379 15.07 -16.73 -21.45
C GLN A 379 15.66 -16.92 -20.03
N ALA A 380 16.66 -17.79 -19.84
CA ALA A 380 17.18 -18.17 -18.53
C ALA A 380 18.13 -17.10 -17.95
N VAL A 381 18.01 -16.79 -16.65
CA VAL A 381 18.94 -15.87 -15.96
C VAL A 381 20.37 -16.37 -16.12
N LEU A 382 21.22 -15.60 -16.78
CA LEU A 382 22.62 -15.96 -17.00
C LEU A 382 23.53 -15.34 -15.94
N ARG A 383 24.48 -16.13 -15.45
CA ARG A 383 25.65 -15.70 -14.66
C ARG A 383 26.67 -15.00 -15.57
N GLU A 384 27.69 -14.39 -14.96
CA GLU A 384 28.78 -13.69 -15.65
C GLU A 384 29.58 -14.59 -16.61
N ASP A 385 29.68 -15.89 -16.29
CA ASP A 385 30.31 -16.92 -17.14
C ASP A 385 29.40 -17.44 -18.27
N GLY A 386 28.20 -16.87 -18.43
CA GLY A 386 27.20 -17.28 -19.42
C GLY A 386 26.42 -18.55 -19.06
N THR A 387 26.67 -19.17 -17.90
CA THR A 387 25.88 -20.33 -17.44
C THR A 387 24.54 -19.91 -16.85
N PRO A 388 23.46 -20.69 -17.03
CA PRO A 388 22.18 -20.37 -16.42
C PRO A 388 22.21 -20.56 -14.90
N VAL A 389 21.53 -19.68 -14.16
CA VAL A 389 21.17 -19.89 -12.76
C VAL A 389 20.21 -21.08 -12.71
N ARG A 390 20.47 -22.02 -11.80
CA ARG A 390 19.73 -23.27 -11.66
C ARG A 390 19.28 -23.52 -10.23
N GLN A 391 18.23 -24.31 -10.11
CA GLN A 391 17.73 -24.89 -8.88
C GLN A 391 17.28 -26.33 -9.14
N ASP A 392 17.77 -27.25 -8.30
CA ASP A 392 17.47 -28.68 -8.42
C ASP A 392 16.44 -29.08 -7.36
N TRP A 393 15.44 -29.88 -7.74
CA TRP A 393 14.33 -30.28 -6.88
C TRP A 393 14.17 -31.81 -6.82
N GLN A 394 14.15 -32.35 -5.61
CA GLN A 394 13.99 -33.77 -5.34
C GLN A 394 13.00 -33.97 -4.19
N LYS A 395 11.98 -34.81 -4.38
CA LYS A 395 11.00 -35.17 -3.33
C LYS A 395 11.22 -36.57 -2.77
N PHE A 396 11.71 -37.50 -3.59
CA PHE A 396 11.89 -38.92 -3.27
C PHE A 396 13.36 -39.33 -3.32
N ARG A 397 13.80 -40.28 -2.49
CA ARG A 397 15.17 -40.83 -2.52
C ARG A 397 15.36 -41.75 -3.72
N SER A 398 14.29 -42.44 -4.12
CA SER A 398 14.20 -43.31 -5.30
C SER A 398 14.20 -42.58 -6.65
N PHE A 399 13.93 -41.27 -6.66
CA PHE A 399 13.83 -40.45 -7.87
C PHE A 399 14.94 -39.40 -7.92
N GLY A 400 15.58 -39.23 -9.08
CA GLY A 400 16.68 -38.26 -9.24
C GLY A 400 16.21 -36.80 -9.13
N PRO A 401 17.11 -35.85 -8.80
CA PRO A 401 16.76 -34.43 -8.79
C PRO A 401 16.39 -33.93 -10.19
N VAL A 402 15.21 -33.30 -10.31
CA VAL A 402 14.81 -32.52 -11.48
C VAL A 402 15.62 -31.23 -11.50
N LYS A 403 16.23 -30.91 -12.65
CA LYS A 403 17.15 -29.78 -12.79
C LYS A 403 16.46 -28.64 -13.53
N CYS A 404 16.22 -27.53 -12.85
CA CYS A 404 15.54 -26.40 -13.44
C CYS A 404 16.50 -25.22 -13.66
N ALA A 405 16.41 -24.57 -14.81
CA ALA A 405 16.92 -23.21 -15.00
C ALA A 405 15.89 -22.19 -14.47
N LEU A 406 16.36 -21.04 -13.98
CA LEU A 406 15.50 -19.93 -13.57
C LEU A 406 15.27 -18.98 -14.75
N ALA A 407 14.01 -18.66 -15.02
CA ALA A 407 13.62 -17.71 -16.07
C ALA A 407 13.86 -16.26 -15.63
N CYS A 408 14.36 -15.44 -16.55
CA CYS A 408 14.50 -14.01 -16.35
C CYS A 408 13.13 -13.35 -16.39
N GLN A 409 12.74 -12.71 -15.28
CA GLN A 409 11.42 -12.10 -15.12
C GLN A 409 11.19 -10.86 -16.02
N ALA A 410 12.24 -10.34 -16.66
CA ALA A 410 12.17 -9.31 -17.70
C ALA A 410 11.98 -9.88 -19.12
N ALA A 411 12.27 -11.16 -19.37
CA ALA A 411 12.20 -11.74 -20.70
C ALA A 411 10.72 -11.87 -21.15
N GLU A 412 10.37 -11.21 -22.25
CA GLU A 412 8.99 -11.14 -22.76
C GLU A 412 8.38 -12.53 -23.01
N GLY A 413 9.15 -13.47 -23.54
CA GLY A 413 8.71 -14.85 -23.77
C GLY A 413 8.24 -15.55 -22.49
N TRP A 414 8.91 -15.32 -21.36
CA TRP A 414 8.50 -15.87 -20.08
C TRP A 414 7.22 -15.21 -19.55
N GLN A 415 7.15 -13.87 -19.62
CA GLN A 415 5.95 -13.12 -19.21
C GLN A 415 4.72 -13.56 -20.02
N LYS A 416 4.88 -13.77 -21.33
CA LYS A 416 3.84 -14.31 -22.21
C LYS A 416 3.44 -15.73 -21.77
N ARG A 417 4.40 -16.62 -21.50
CA ARG A 417 4.11 -17.98 -21.03
C ARG A 417 3.32 -18.00 -19.72
N MET A 418 3.64 -17.12 -18.76
CA MET A 418 2.88 -17.01 -17.51
C MET A 418 1.44 -16.53 -17.76
N LEU A 419 1.25 -15.54 -18.63
CA LEU A 419 -0.09 -15.08 -19.03
C LEU A 419 -0.91 -16.18 -19.72
N GLU A 420 -0.30 -16.99 -20.59
CA GLU A 420 -0.93 -18.14 -21.25
C GLU A 420 -1.40 -19.19 -20.21
N LEU A 421 -0.58 -19.50 -19.20
CA LEU A 421 -0.96 -20.42 -18.12
C LEU A 421 -2.12 -19.87 -17.26
N ALA A 422 -2.16 -18.56 -17.00
CA ALA A 422 -3.28 -17.95 -16.27
C ALA A 422 -4.60 -18.05 -17.06
N ARG A 423 -4.55 -17.84 -18.39
CA ARG A 423 -5.69 -18.02 -19.29
C ARG A 423 -6.13 -19.49 -19.32
N GLN A 424 -5.18 -20.41 -19.47
CA GLN A 424 -5.45 -21.85 -19.44
C GLN A 424 -6.15 -22.30 -18.14
N ALA A 425 -5.71 -21.82 -16.98
CA ALA A 425 -6.36 -22.12 -15.70
C ALA A 425 -7.82 -21.63 -15.66
N GLN A 426 -8.09 -20.44 -16.19
CA GLN A 426 -9.45 -19.89 -16.29
C GLN A 426 -10.31 -20.67 -17.31
N GLU A 427 -9.75 -21.06 -18.46
CA GLU A 427 -10.40 -21.89 -19.50
C GLU A 427 -10.69 -23.33 -19.05
N LEU A 428 -9.93 -23.84 -18.08
CA LEU A 428 -10.22 -25.09 -17.39
C LEU A 428 -11.36 -24.95 -16.36
N GLY A 429 -11.71 -23.72 -15.97
CA GLY A 429 -12.78 -23.42 -15.02
C GLY A 429 -12.31 -23.19 -13.58
N ALA A 430 -11.01 -22.96 -13.34
CA ALA A 430 -10.51 -22.61 -12.02
C ALA A 430 -10.86 -21.17 -11.62
N ASP A 431 -10.93 -20.91 -10.32
CA ASP A 431 -11.18 -19.58 -9.73
C ASP A 431 -9.90 -18.76 -9.53
N GLY A 432 -8.73 -19.37 -9.75
CA GLY A 432 -7.45 -18.67 -9.72
C GLY A 432 -6.28 -19.55 -10.13
N ILE A 433 -5.13 -18.89 -10.27
CA ILE A 433 -3.82 -19.53 -10.48
C ILE A 433 -2.85 -19.07 -9.39
N LEU A 434 -2.04 -19.99 -8.87
CA LEU A 434 -0.87 -19.67 -8.05
C LEU A 434 0.38 -19.75 -8.93
N PHE A 435 1.19 -18.68 -8.95
CA PHE A 435 2.55 -18.71 -9.48
C PHE A 435 3.54 -18.89 -8.34
N ASP A 436 4.19 -20.05 -8.30
CA ASP A 436 5.06 -20.44 -7.21
C ASP A 436 6.33 -19.59 -7.16
N GLN A 437 6.84 -19.40 -5.94
CA GLN A 437 8.11 -18.78 -5.59
C GLN A 437 8.34 -17.31 -6.00
N LEU A 438 7.39 -16.62 -6.66
CA LEU A 438 7.56 -15.19 -7.02
C LEU A 438 7.64 -14.27 -5.79
N GLY A 439 6.95 -14.61 -4.71
CA GLY A 439 7.07 -13.95 -3.41
C GLY A 439 8.26 -14.43 -2.56
N VAL A 440 8.97 -15.47 -3.02
CA VAL A 440 10.06 -16.12 -2.27
C VAL A 440 11.44 -15.69 -2.74
N THR A 441 11.77 -15.89 -4.01
CA THR A 441 13.12 -15.66 -4.53
C THR A 441 13.51 -14.17 -4.44
N GLY A 442 14.71 -13.88 -3.94
CA GLY A 442 15.25 -12.52 -3.91
C GLY A 442 15.95 -12.11 -5.22
N PRO A 443 16.30 -10.81 -5.37
CA PRO A 443 16.96 -10.33 -6.58
C PRO A 443 18.30 -11.00 -6.89
N MET A 444 18.61 -11.10 -8.18
CA MET A 444 19.87 -11.66 -8.68
C MET A 444 20.34 -10.93 -9.94
N ALA A 445 21.65 -10.99 -10.22
CA ALA A 445 22.22 -10.39 -11.42
C ALA A 445 21.98 -11.31 -12.65
N CYS A 446 21.54 -10.72 -13.75
CA CYS A 446 21.41 -11.37 -15.06
C CYS A 446 22.35 -10.72 -16.07
N TRP A 447 23.14 -11.53 -16.77
CA TRP A 447 24.14 -11.10 -17.76
C TRP A 447 23.70 -11.34 -19.23
N ALA A 448 22.46 -11.78 -19.45
CA ALA A 448 21.89 -11.92 -20.78
C ALA A 448 21.72 -10.55 -21.48
N ARG A 449 21.94 -10.51 -22.80
CA ARG A 449 21.93 -9.26 -23.60
C ARG A 449 20.64 -9.01 -24.38
N ASN A 450 19.76 -10.00 -24.44
CA ASN A 450 18.56 -10.07 -25.29
C ASN A 450 17.24 -10.15 -24.48
N HIS A 451 17.29 -9.91 -23.16
CA HIS A 451 16.16 -10.10 -22.24
C HIS A 451 15.36 -8.82 -21.94
N GLY A 452 15.52 -7.75 -22.73
CA GLY A 452 14.83 -6.47 -22.50
C GLY A 452 15.38 -5.63 -21.34
N HIS A 453 16.53 -5.98 -20.76
CA HIS A 453 17.23 -5.21 -19.73
C HIS A 453 18.70 -4.99 -20.10
N PRO A 454 19.38 -3.96 -19.54
CA PRO A 454 20.84 -3.79 -19.68
C PRO A 454 21.61 -5.02 -19.18
N SER A 455 22.80 -5.27 -19.71
CA SER A 455 23.65 -6.40 -19.29
C SER A 455 24.95 -5.90 -18.64
N PRO A 456 25.23 -6.23 -17.37
CA PRO A 456 24.33 -6.88 -16.40
C PRO A 456 23.21 -5.96 -15.87
N ALA A 457 22.16 -6.56 -15.33
CA ALA A 457 21.17 -5.88 -14.49
C ALA A 457 20.73 -6.77 -13.31
N MET A 458 20.22 -6.17 -12.24
CA MET A 458 19.47 -6.91 -11.23
C MET A 458 18.05 -7.19 -11.74
N VAL A 459 17.62 -8.43 -11.60
CA VAL A 459 16.27 -8.92 -11.90
C VAL A 459 15.64 -9.54 -10.64
N TYR A 460 14.36 -9.90 -10.70
CA TYR A 460 13.48 -10.27 -9.57
C TYR A 460 13.14 -9.10 -8.63
N ALA A 461 13.02 -7.90 -9.19
CA ALA A 461 12.75 -6.65 -8.48
C ALA A 461 11.49 -5.96 -9.03
N GLY A 462 11.59 -4.70 -9.47
CA GLY A 462 10.47 -3.92 -10.01
C GLY A 462 9.86 -4.50 -11.30
N GLU A 463 10.64 -5.20 -12.12
CA GLU A 463 10.14 -5.83 -13.34
C GLU A 463 9.23 -7.04 -13.05
N ARG A 464 9.51 -7.80 -11.98
CA ARG A 464 8.59 -8.82 -11.44
C ARG A 464 7.28 -8.20 -10.98
N ALA A 465 7.33 -7.11 -10.22
CA ALA A 465 6.15 -6.38 -9.79
C ALA A 465 5.32 -5.85 -10.98
N ALA A 466 5.98 -5.41 -12.06
CA ALA A 466 5.32 -4.90 -13.26
C ALA A 466 4.58 -6.01 -14.04
N TRP A 467 5.20 -7.16 -14.29
CA TRP A 467 4.55 -8.22 -15.08
C TRP A 467 3.47 -8.98 -14.29
N VAL A 468 3.66 -9.21 -12.98
CA VAL A 468 2.63 -9.85 -12.13
C VAL A 468 1.36 -9.00 -12.11
N ARG A 469 1.50 -7.68 -12.02
CA ARG A 469 0.41 -6.70 -12.18
C ARG A 469 -0.27 -6.80 -13.53
N ARG A 470 0.51 -6.87 -14.62
CA ARG A 470 -0.05 -7.04 -15.98
C ARG A 470 -0.90 -8.30 -16.08
N VAL A 471 -0.43 -9.45 -15.62
CA VAL A 471 -1.22 -10.70 -15.63
C VAL A 471 -2.45 -10.57 -14.74
N ALA A 472 -2.31 -10.01 -13.54
CA ALA A 472 -3.42 -9.81 -12.62
C ALA A 472 -4.51 -8.85 -13.16
N ASP A 473 -4.13 -7.82 -13.92
CA ASP A 473 -5.04 -6.84 -14.52
C ASP A 473 -5.61 -7.30 -15.88
N GLU A 474 -4.89 -8.13 -16.63
CA GLU A 474 -5.45 -8.84 -17.81
C GLU A 474 -6.47 -9.90 -17.37
N MET A 475 -6.14 -10.74 -16.39
CA MET A 475 -7.07 -11.77 -15.91
C MET A 475 -8.31 -11.16 -15.25
N LYS A 476 -8.19 -10.04 -14.52
CA LYS A 476 -9.35 -9.31 -13.97
C LYS A 476 -10.29 -8.78 -15.07
N ARG A 477 -9.78 -8.45 -16.27
CA ARG A 477 -10.59 -8.05 -17.43
C ARG A 477 -11.30 -9.23 -18.10
N ILE A 478 -10.69 -10.41 -18.07
CA ILE A 478 -11.25 -11.65 -18.64
C ILE A 478 -12.29 -12.27 -17.70
N ALA A 479 -11.96 -12.40 -16.41
CA ALA A 479 -12.78 -13.00 -15.37
C ALA A 479 -12.65 -12.19 -14.08
N PRO A 480 -13.59 -11.28 -13.77
CA PRO A 480 -13.46 -10.35 -12.62
C PRO A 480 -13.35 -11.01 -11.23
N GLU A 481 -13.81 -12.25 -11.08
CA GLU A 481 -13.66 -13.03 -9.85
C GLU A 481 -12.33 -13.83 -9.75
N PHE A 482 -11.58 -13.94 -10.85
CA PHE A 482 -10.39 -14.79 -10.93
C PHE A 482 -9.20 -14.13 -10.23
N ILE A 483 -8.46 -14.89 -9.43
CA ILE A 483 -7.30 -14.38 -8.68
C ILE A 483 -5.95 -14.93 -9.17
N VAL A 484 -4.93 -14.11 -9.03
CA VAL A 484 -3.52 -14.51 -9.21
C VAL A 484 -2.88 -14.51 -7.83
N MET A 485 -2.44 -15.69 -7.38
CA MET A 485 -1.76 -15.92 -6.11
C MET A 485 -0.26 -16.12 -6.34
N THR A 486 0.54 -16.01 -5.28
CA THR A 486 1.93 -16.48 -5.27
C THR A 486 2.31 -17.09 -3.92
N GLU A 487 3.32 -17.94 -3.93
CA GLU A 487 4.02 -18.37 -2.72
C GLU A 487 4.94 -17.24 -2.23
N GLY A 488 4.84 -16.92 -0.93
CA GLY A 488 5.58 -15.83 -0.27
C GLY A 488 4.94 -14.46 -0.46
N ILE A 489 5.17 -13.53 0.48
CA ILE A 489 4.62 -12.16 0.45
C ILE A 489 5.72 -11.10 0.53
N HIS A 490 5.60 -10.05 -0.28
CA HIS A 490 6.33 -8.79 -0.12
C HIS A 490 5.51 -7.63 -0.69
N ASP A 491 5.80 -6.41 -0.22
CA ASP A 491 5.03 -5.19 -0.51
C ASP A 491 4.88 -4.86 -2.02
N SER A 492 5.84 -5.25 -2.85
CA SER A 492 5.91 -4.87 -4.28
C SER A 492 4.88 -5.54 -5.18
N VAL A 493 4.16 -6.56 -4.68
CA VAL A 493 3.08 -7.26 -5.41
C VAL A 493 1.72 -7.13 -4.75
N LEU A 494 1.58 -6.27 -3.73
CA LEU A 494 0.31 -6.08 -3.00
C LEU A 494 -0.81 -5.48 -3.85
N ASP A 495 -0.50 -4.75 -4.92
CA ASP A 495 -1.47 -4.25 -5.91
C ASP A 495 -1.99 -5.33 -6.88
N SER A 496 -1.38 -6.51 -6.85
CA SER A 496 -1.56 -7.57 -7.85
C SER A 496 -2.13 -8.86 -7.26
N VAL A 497 -1.69 -9.23 -6.06
CA VAL A 497 -2.03 -10.51 -5.40
C VAL A 497 -3.01 -10.27 -4.24
N PRO A 498 -4.24 -10.82 -4.29
CA PRO A 498 -5.22 -10.69 -3.20
C PRO A 498 -4.96 -11.68 -2.05
N LEU A 499 -4.59 -12.93 -2.36
CA LEU A 499 -4.29 -13.97 -1.37
C LEU A 499 -2.91 -14.57 -1.63
N PHE A 500 -2.09 -14.62 -0.58
CA PHE A 500 -0.76 -15.22 -0.62
C PHE A 500 -0.78 -16.64 -0.04
N HIS A 501 0.04 -17.53 -0.59
CA HIS A 501 0.37 -18.83 0.01
C HIS A 501 1.62 -18.65 0.88
N GLY A 502 1.53 -19.06 2.15
CA GLY A 502 2.60 -18.86 3.11
C GLY A 502 3.90 -19.61 2.75
N CYS A 503 5.07 -18.98 2.90
CA CYS A 503 6.37 -19.67 2.79
C CYS A 503 7.51 -18.91 3.51
N MET A 504 7.28 -18.49 4.75
CA MET A 504 8.21 -17.62 5.49
C MET A 504 8.01 -17.61 7.00
N VAL A 505 8.88 -16.91 7.71
CA VAL A 505 8.72 -16.65 9.14
C VAL A 505 7.38 -15.95 9.42
N GLY A 506 6.69 -16.37 10.48
CA GLY A 506 5.39 -15.81 10.88
C GLY A 506 4.15 -16.42 10.20
N VAL A 507 4.30 -17.25 9.17
CA VAL A 507 3.19 -18.10 8.65
C VAL A 507 3.34 -19.57 9.03
N PHE A 508 4.55 -20.05 9.27
CA PHE A 508 4.76 -21.34 9.94
C PHE A 508 4.45 -21.19 11.44
N THR A 509 3.72 -22.15 12.01
CA THR A 509 3.43 -22.19 13.45
C THR A 509 4.73 -22.31 14.26
N PRO A 510 5.07 -21.36 15.15
CA PRO A 510 6.18 -21.49 16.08
C PRO A 510 5.87 -22.52 17.19
N THR A 511 6.89 -23.08 17.82
CA THR A 511 6.70 -23.81 19.09
C THR A 511 6.21 -22.87 20.19
N GLU A 512 5.58 -23.41 21.25
CA GLU A 512 5.16 -22.59 22.42
C GLU A 512 6.32 -21.75 22.97
N LYS A 513 7.54 -22.32 23.02
CA LYS A 513 8.74 -21.62 23.50
C LYS A 513 9.13 -20.43 22.61
N GLU A 514 9.12 -20.59 21.29
CA GLU A 514 9.45 -19.52 20.35
C GLU A 514 8.38 -18.43 20.30
N LEU A 515 7.12 -18.83 20.43
CA LEU A 515 5.96 -17.95 20.54
C LEU A 515 6.05 -17.07 21.79
N LEU A 516 6.31 -17.66 22.96
CA LEU A 516 6.46 -16.94 24.23
C LEU A 516 7.74 -16.11 24.31
N ALA A 517 8.77 -16.45 23.52
CA ALA A 517 9.97 -15.63 23.36
C ALA A 517 9.75 -14.39 22.47
N GLY A 518 8.67 -14.33 21.70
CA GLY A 518 8.31 -13.18 20.86
C GLY A 518 9.26 -12.91 19.68
N THR A 519 10.15 -13.84 19.33
CA THR A 519 11.13 -13.66 18.25
C THR A 519 10.47 -13.65 16.87
N THR A 520 9.47 -14.50 16.68
CA THR A 520 8.56 -14.45 15.52
C THR A 520 7.51 -13.38 15.80
N PHE A 521 7.41 -12.37 14.93
CA PHE A 521 6.63 -11.16 15.21
C PHE A 521 5.71 -10.79 14.02
N PRO A 522 4.66 -11.60 13.71
CA PRO A 522 3.77 -11.37 12.57
C PRO A 522 3.02 -10.03 12.60
N GLU A 523 2.93 -9.42 13.78
CA GLU A 523 2.40 -8.10 14.05
C GLU A 523 3.00 -7.06 13.11
N MET A 524 4.31 -7.12 12.84
CA MET A 524 5.03 -6.11 12.04
C MET A 524 4.38 -5.92 10.66
N PHE A 525 4.13 -7.02 9.94
CA PHE A 525 3.44 -6.96 8.65
C PHE A 525 1.92 -6.81 8.83
N ARG A 526 1.29 -7.56 9.74
CA ARG A 526 -0.18 -7.56 9.93
C ARG A 526 -0.73 -6.20 10.41
N TYR A 527 0.03 -5.38 11.11
CA TYR A 527 -0.39 -4.03 11.50
C TYR A 527 -0.13 -2.98 10.40
N THR A 528 0.93 -3.16 9.61
CA THR A 528 1.27 -2.31 8.47
C THR A 528 0.26 -2.51 7.32
N PHE A 529 -0.08 -3.77 7.04
CA PHE A 529 -0.99 -4.18 5.95
C PHE A 529 -2.12 -5.11 6.46
N PRO A 530 -3.00 -4.64 7.36
CA PRO A 530 -4.04 -5.46 7.99
C PRO A 530 -5.06 -6.05 7.01
N GLU A 531 -5.24 -5.42 5.84
CA GLU A 531 -6.12 -5.89 4.76
C GLU A 531 -5.52 -7.00 3.89
N VAL A 532 -4.23 -7.30 4.01
CA VAL A 532 -3.57 -8.32 3.18
C VAL A 532 -3.73 -9.70 3.79
N LEU A 533 -4.11 -10.67 2.96
CA LEU A 533 -4.45 -12.03 3.35
C LEU A 533 -3.36 -12.99 2.91
N THR A 534 -2.94 -13.87 3.83
CA THR A 534 -2.04 -15.00 3.54
C THR A 534 -2.55 -16.23 4.26
N THR A 535 -2.29 -17.41 3.69
CA THR A 535 -2.39 -18.65 4.45
C THR A 535 -1.30 -18.69 5.53
N GLN A 536 -1.58 -19.35 6.66
CA GLN A 536 -0.52 -20.01 7.42
C GLN A 536 0.07 -21.12 6.55
N ARG A 537 1.25 -21.66 6.88
CA ARG A 537 1.75 -22.87 6.24
C ARG A 537 1.87 -24.04 7.20
N HIS A 538 1.28 -25.17 6.80
CA HIS A 538 1.35 -26.40 7.58
C HIS A 538 1.41 -27.64 6.68
N PRO A 539 2.62 -28.17 6.38
CA PRO A 539 2.83 -29.26 5.41
C PRO A 539 2.45 -30.65 5.95
N THR A 540 1.25 -30.77 6.51
CA THR A 540 0.66 -31.95 7.18
C THR A 540 -0.85 -31.94 6.94
N PRO A 541 -1.53 -33.09 6.79
CA PRO A 541 -2.97 -33.17 6.47
C PRO A 541 -3.94 -32.77 7.61
N MET A 542 -3.45 -32.14 8.68
CA MET A 542 -4.22 -31.78 9.87
C MET A 542 -3.61 -30.59 10.61
N LEU A 543 -4.39 -29.97 11.51
CA LEU A 543 -3.92 -28.95 12.46
C LEU A 543 -4.24 -29.36 13.89
N ASN A 544 -3.25 -29.27 14.78
CA ASN A 544 -3.50 -29.37 16.21
C ASN A 544 -4.00 -28.02 16.76
N ARG A 545 -4.40 -27.99 18.03
CA ARG A 545 -4.92 -26.77 18.68
C ARG A 545 -3.93 -25.60 18.59
N LEU A 546 -2.63 -25.83 18.83
CA LEU A 546 -1.60 -24.79 18.76
C LEU A 546 -1.57 -24.11 17.38
N ALA A 547 -1.54 -24.90 16.30
CA ALA A 547 -1.48 -24.37 14.94
C ALA A 547 -2.78 -23.65 14.52
N ALA A 548 -3.95 -24.25 14.79
CA ALA A 548 -5.23 -23.61 14.48
C ALA A 548 -5.47 -22.31 15.29
N ASN A 549 -5.03 -22.28 16.55
CA ASN A 549 -5.09 -21.07 17.39
C ASN A 549 -4.14 -19.98 16.88
N TYR A 550 -2.92 -20.35 16.47
CA TYR A 550 -1.95 -19.43 15.89
C TYR A 550 -2.50 -18.71 14.64
N ALA A 551 -3.09 -19.45 13.70
CA ALA A 551 -3.75 -18.83 12.54
C ALA A 551 -4.88 -17.88 12.97
N CYS A 552 -5.72 -18.31 13.92
CA CYS A 552 -6.86 -17.53 14.39
C CYS A 552 -6.45 -16.18 14.99
N ILE A 553 -5.48 -16.15 15.91
CA ILE A 553 -5.14 -14.92 16.64
C ILE A 553 -4.42 -13.87 15.77
N TYR A 554 -3.70 -14.30 14.73
CA TYR A 554 -3.03 -13.40 13.75
C TYR A 554 -3.86 -13.12 12.48
N GLY A 555 -5.02 -13.77 12.33
CA GLY A 555 -5.93 -13.59 11.20
C GLY A 555 -5.44 -14.22 9.90
N LEU A 556 -4.56 -15.23 10.00
CA LEU A 556 -4.08 -16.01 8.86
C LEU A 556 -5.17 -16.96 8.38
N ARG A 557 -5.17 -17.32 7.10
CA ARG A 557 -6.09 -18.32 6.56
C ARG A 557 -5.59 -19.73 6.80
N TYR A 558 -6.49 -20.64 7.15
CA TYR A 558 -6.14 -22.02 7.50
C TYR A 558 -5.55 -22.77 6.30
N GLU A 559 -4.69 -23.73 6.61
CA GLU A 559 -4.06 -24.59 5.61
C GLU A 559 -3.79 -25.97 6.20
N ILE A 560 -4.07 -26.99 5.39
CA ILE A 560 -3.53 -28.35 5.52
C ILE A 560 -3.06 -28.82 4.14
N GLU A 561 -2.02 -29.65 4.11
CA GLU A 561 -1.47 -30.19 2.86
C GLU A 561 -1.66 -31.72 2.78
N SER A 562 -2.33 -32.22 1.73
CA SER A 562 -2.29 -33.61 1.27
C SER A 562 -1.18 -33.76 0.25
N ARG A 563 -0.01 -34.23 0.71
CA ARG A 563 1.24 -34.18 -0.05
C ARG A 563 1.64 -35.53 -0.62
N TYR A 564 1.40 -36.62 0.08
CA TYR A 564 1.87 -37.95 -0.26
C TYR A 564 0.79 -39.02 -0.05
N ALA A 565 0.98 -40.22 -0.61
CA ALA A 565 0.00 -41.31 -0.54
C ALA A 565 -0.46 -41.70 0.89
N PRO A 566 0.39 -41.67 1.94
CA PRO A 566 -0.09 -41.90 3.31
C PRO A 566 -1.06 -40.82 3.81
N ASP A 567 -0.92 -39.57 3.36
CA ASP A 567 -1.81 -38.46 3.70
C ASP A 567 -3.21 -38.67 3.11
N VAL A 568 -3.30 -39.34 1.96
CA VAL A 568 -4.57 -39.73 1.31
C VAL A 568 -5.35 -40.69 2.21
N ARG A 569 -4.67 -41.70 2.78
CA ARG A 569 -5.29 -42.64 3.74
C ARG A 569 -5.69 -41.94 5.04
N TYR A 570 -4.84 -41.05 5.56
CA TYR A 570 -5.20 -40.24 6.74
C TYR A 570 -6.50 -39.44 6.51
N LEU A 571 -6.62 -38.77 5.36
CA LEU A 571 -7.78 -37.93 5.05
C LEU A 571 -9.05 -38.71 4.67
N LYS A 572 -8.93 -39.90 4.06
CA LYS A 572 -10.08 -40.72 3.65
C LYS A 572 -10.56 -41.69 4.73
N GLU A 573 -9.63 -42.27 5.48
CA GLU A 573 -9.85 -43.46 6.31
C GLU A 573 -9.50 -43.21 7.80
N GLY A 574 -8.88 -42.08 8.13
CA GLY A 574 -8.40 -41.79 9.49
C GLY A 574 -7.18 -42.61 9.91
N VAL A 575 -6.55 -43.33 8.98
CA VAL A 575 -5.35 -44.15 9.25
C VAL A 575 -4.17 -43.23 9.54
N ILE A 576 -3.64 -43.29 10.77
CA ILE A 576 -2.47 -42.52 11.21
C ILE A 576 -1.20 -43.14 10.58
N PRO A 577 -0.45 -42.41 9.72
CA PRO A 577 0.79 -42.92 9.14
C PRO A 577 1.92 -43.02 10.17
N THR A 578 2.89 -43.89 9.89
CA THR A 578 4.14 -44.00 10.65
C THR A 578 5.30 -43.34 9.88
N ARG A 579 6.46 -43.20 10.53
CA ARG A 579 7.70 -42.77 9.85
C ARG A 579 8.12 -43.71 8.71
N ALA A 580 7.76 -44.98 8.78
CA ALA A 580 8.08 -45.97 7.74
C ALA A 580 7.28 -45.74 6.45
N ASP A 581 6.03 -45.30 6.55
CA ASP A 581 5.17 -44.96 5.40
C ASP A 581 5.75 -43.81 4.55
N TYR A 582 6.67 -43.01 5.10
CA TYR A 582 7.37 -41.93 4.40
C TYR A 582 8.87 -42.18 4.19
N ALA A 583 9.36 -43.42 4.29
CA ALA A 583 10.81 -43.71 4.26
C ALA A 583 11.54 -43.18 3.01
N ASP A 584 10.88 -43.24 1.84
CA ASP A 584 11.40 -42.75 0.56
C ASP A 584 11.30 -41.22 0.40
N ILE A 585 10.64 -40.51 1.30
CA ILE A 585 10.35 -39.08 1.16
C ILE A 585 11.43 -38.23 1.86
N LEU A 586 11.88 -37.18 1.17
CA LEU A 586 12.92 -36.27 1.69
C LEU A 586 12.38 -35.25 2.69
N ASN A 587 11.14 -34.77 2.48
CA ASN A 587 10.49 -33.75 3.32
C ASN A 587 9.11 -34.25 3.78
N PRO A 588 9.05 -35.19 4.73
CA PRO A 588 7.80 -35.79 5.21
C PRO A 588 6.97 -34.81 6.08
N PRO A 589 5.67 -35.07 6.27
CA PRO A 589 4.82 -34.37 7.25
C PRO A 589 5.26 -34.56 8.71
N ASN A 590 4.64 -33.81 9.62
CA ASN A 590 4.85 -33.98 11.07
C ASN A 590 4.10 -35.22 11.59
N VAL A 591 4.76 -36.38 11.54
CA VAL A 591 4.21 -37.67 11.97
C VAL A 591 3.86 -37.68 13.46
N GLU A 592 4.69 -37.06 14.30
CA GLU A 592 4.43 -36.95 15.74
C GLU A 592 3.13 -36.21 16.04
N MET A 593 2.81 -35.13 15.30
CA MET A 593 1.56 -34.40 15.45
C MET A 593 0.34 -35.25 15.07
N MET A 594 0.44 -36.02 13.98
CA MET A 594 -0.61 -36.93 13.51
C MET A 594 -0.86 -38.09 14.48
N ALA A 595 0.18 -38.56 15.17
CA ALA A 595 0.06 -39.58 16.21
C ALA A 595 -0.47 -39.02 17.54
N ALA A 596 -0.13 -37.77 17.89
CA ALA A 596 -0.54 -37.13 19.14
C ALA A 596 -1.96 -36.56 19.13
N THR A 597 -2.56 -36.31 17.96
CA THR A 597 -3.90 -35.72 17.82
C THR A 597 -4.82 -36.65 17.03
N PRO A 598 -5.90 -37.19 17.64
CA PRO A 598 -6.86 -38.03 16.92
C PRO A 598 -7.44 -37.31 15.68
N PRO A 599 -7.53 -37.96 14.50
CA PRO A 599 -7.96 -37.29 13.27
C PRO A 599 -9.34 -36.64 13.35
N ALA A 600 -10.27 -37.27 14.07
CA ALA A 600 -11.61 -36.73 14.33
C ALA A 600 -11.58 -35.48 15.24
N GLU A 601 -10.64 -35.40 16.20
CA GLU A 601 -10.48 -34.22 17.05
C GLU A 601 -9.91 -33.04 16.27
N ALA A 602 -8.83 -33.27 15.51
CA ALA A 602 -8.22 -32.24 14.66
C ALA A 602 -9.23 -31.66 13.65
N THR A 603 -10.00 -32.55 13.00
CA THR A 603 -11.05 -32.19 12.04
C THR A 603 -12.15 -31.36 12.72
N ARG A 604 -12.69 -31.84 13.84
CA ARG A 604 -13.74 -31.14 14.60
C ARG A 604 -13.30 -29.78 15.11
N TYR A 605 -12.10 -29.66 15.69
CA TYR A 605 -11.65 -28.39 16.26
C TYR A 605 -11.40 -27.34 15.18
N LEU A 606 -10.81 -27.73 14.05
CA LEU A 606 -10.65 -26.82 12.91
C LEU A 606 -12.01 -26.31 12.41
N LYS A 607 -12.99 -27.20 12.25
CA LYS A 607 -14.36 -26.82 11.87
C LYS A 607 -14.99 -25.82 12.85
N GLN A 608 -14.89 -26.08 14.15
CA GLN A 608 -15.42 -25.19 15.20
C GLN A 608 -14.75 -23.82 15.19
N LEU A 609 -13.44 -23.74 14.96
CA LEU A 609 -12.71 -22.48 14.83
C LEU A 609 -13.12 -21.69 13.59
N VAL A 610 -13.34 -22.36 12.46
CA VAL A 610 -13.88 -21.73 11.24
C VAL A 610 -15.29 -21.19 11.48
N GLU A 611 -16.20 -21.99 12.05
CA GLU A 611 -17.56 -21.56 12.37
C GLU A 611 -17.59 -20.40 13.36
N PHE A 612 -16.66 -20.38 14.33
CA PHE A 612 -16.45 -19.26 15.23
C PHE A 612 -15.96 -17.99 14.51
N GLN A 613 -15.01 -18.09 13.57
CA GLN A 613 -14.60 -16.96 12.75
C GLN A 613 -15.74 -16.42 11.89
N HIS A 614 -16.58 -17.27 11.31
CA HIS A 614 -17.77 -16.85 10.54
C HIS A 614 -18.83 -16.17 11.40
N ARG A 615 -19.16 -16.72 12.57
CA ARG A 615 -20.08 -16.09 13.55
C ARG A 615 -19.59 -14.71 14.02
N HIS A 616 -18.28 -14.47 13.95
CA HIS A 616 -17.66 -13.18 14.27
C HIS A 616 -17.00 -12.50 13.05
N ALA A 617 -17.47 -12.79 11.82
CA ALA A 617 -16.83 -12.39 10.57
C ALA A 617 -16.55 -10.88 10.45
N ALA A 618 -17.44 -10.04 10.99
CA ALA A 618 -17.27 -8.59 11.01
C ALA A 618 -15.97 -8.14 11.70
N LEU A 619 -15.48 -8.91 12.67
CA LEU A 619 -14.23 -8.70 13.40
C LEU A 619 -13.11 -9.59 12.85
N LEU A 620 -13.31 -10.90 12.77
CA LEU A 620 -12.22 -11.87 12.55
C LEU A 620 -11.88 -12.14 11.08
N LEU A 621 -12.81 -11.88 10.14
CA LEU A 621 -12.56 -12.02 8.70
C LEU A 621 -12.44 -10.67 7.99
N ARG A 622 -13.28 -9.69 8.39
CA ARG A 622 -13.43 -8.38 7.74
C ARG A 622 -12.96 -7.19 8.59
N GLY A 623 -12.64 -7.40 9.87
CA GLY A 623 -12.15 -6.36 10.77
C GLY A 623 -10.69 -6.00 10.53
N ARG A 624 -10.28 -4.80 10.97
CA ARG A 624 -8.89 -4.34 10.91
C ARG A 624 -8.11 -4.90 12.08
N PHE A 625 -6.99 -5.59 11.83
CA PHE A 625 -6.06 -5.98 12.88
C PHE A 625 -5.41 -4.73 13.51
N GLU A 626 -5.45 -4.64 14.83
CA GLU A 626 -4.97 -3.49 15.64
C GLU A 626 -3.82 -3.89 16.59
N ASP A 627 -3.35 -5.13 16.56
CA ASP A 627 -2.35 -5.67 17.48
C ASP A 627 -2.72 -5.48 18.98
N ASP A 628 -1.86 -4.86 19.79
CA ASP A 628 -2.09 -4.58 21.22
C ASP A 628 -2.88 -3.28 21.48
N ARG A 629 -3.37 -2.62 20.43
CA ARG A 629 -3.89 -1.26 20.52
C ARG A 629 -5.35 -1.19 20.96
N GLY A 630 -5.62 -0.26 21.87
CA GLY A 630 -6.98 0.16 22.26
C GLY A 630 -7.55 -0.57 23.47
N PHE A 631 -6.76 -1.40 24.14
CA PHE A 631 -7.12 -2.10 25.38
C PHE A 631 -5.93 -2.10 26.34
N GLU A 632 -6.20 -2.35 27.63
CA GLU A 632 -5.19 -2.69 28.62
C GLU A 632 -5.33 -4.17 28.96
N PHE A 633 -4.22 -4.88 29.14
CA PHE A 633 -4.23 -6.32 29.40
C PHE A 633 -3.20 -6.72 30.46
N LYS A 634 -3.59 -7.65 31.33
CA LYS A 634 -2.69 -8.33 32.26
C LYS A 634 -3.02 -9.82 32.26
N GLY A 635 -2.08 -10.63 31.80
CA GLY A 635 -2.15 -12.10 31.79
C GLY A 635 -0.77 -12.68 31.55
N GLU A 636 -0.32 -13.58 32.43
CA GLU A 636 1.02 -14.18 32.32
C GLU A 636 1.04 -15.26 31.24
N ARG A 637 2.03 -15.21 30.33
CA ARG A 637 2.18 -16.15 29.19
C ARG A 637 0.94 -16.26 28.29
N LEU A 638 0.08 -15.25 28.29
CA LEU A 638 -1.09 -15.12 27.43
C LEU A 638 -0.85 -14.12 26.32
N ILE A 639 -1.50 -14.32 25.18
CA ILE A 639 -1.39 -13.45 24.01
C ILE A 639 -2.76 -12.81 23.77
N ALA A 640 -2.81 -11.49 23.66
CA ALA A 640 -4.02 -10.74 23.37
C ALA A 640 -3.84 -9.90 22.10
N LYS A 641 -4.78 -9.99 21.15
CA LYS A 641 -4.77 -9.24 19.88
C LYS A 641 -6.13 -8.66 19.55
N ALA A 642 -6.15 -7.38 19.15
CA ALA A 642 -7.35 -6.63 18.84
C ALA A 642 -7.70 -6.60 17.35
N TYR A 643 -9.00 -6.61 17.08
CA TYR A 643 -9.64 -6.47 15.78
C TYR A 643 -10.70 -5.37 15.88
N ALA A 644 -10.61 -4.33 15.05
CA ALA A 644 -11.55 -3.21 15.04
C ALA A 644 -12.57 -3.34 13.89
N ALA A 645 -13.85 -3.17 14.21
CA ALA A 645 -14.93 -3.14 13.23
C ALA A 645 -15.97 -2.08 13.60
N SER A 646 -15.98 -0.95 12.87
CA SER A 646 -16.94 0.16 13.08
C SER A 646 -17.00 0.65 14.54
N LYS A 647 -18.01 0.22 15.32
CA LYS A 647 -18.23 0.58 16.74
C LYS A 647 -17.69 -0.48 17.73
N GLN A 648 -17.23 -1.62 17.23
CA GLN A 648 -16.72 -2.73 18.03
C GLN A 648 -15.18 -2.76 18.08
N LEU A 649 -14.66 -3.25 19.19
CA LEU A 649 -13.31 -3.77 19.33
C LEU A 649 -13.44 -5.21 19.87
N GLY A 650 -13.05 -6.19 19.06
CA GLY A 650 -12.92 -7.57 19.51
C GLY A 650 -11.47 -7.80 19.96
N VAL A 651 -11.25 -8.35 21.15
CA VAL A 651 -9.92 -8.80 21.58
C VAL A 651 -9.94 -10.32 21.72
N LEU A 652 -9.13 -11.00 20.90
CA LEU A 652 -8.84 -12.42 21.07
C LEU A 652 -7.77 -12.56 22.15
N VAL A 653 -8.05 -13.36 23.18
CA VAL A 653 -7.07 -13.80 24.18
C VAL A 653 -6.83 -15.29 23.97
N TRP A 654 -5.56 -15.67 23.81
CA TRP A 654 -5.13 -17.06 23.64
C TRP A 654 -4.27 -17.49 24.83
N ASN A 655 -4.58 -18.68 25.36
CA ASN A 655 -3.71 -19.43 26.24
C ASN A 655 -2.93 -20.51 25.44
N PRO A 656 -1.65 -20.29 25.12
CA PRO A 656 -0.80 -21.26 24.44
C PRO A 656 -0.15 -22.29 25.38
N THR A 657 -0.45 -22.26 26.68
CA THR A 657 0.21 -23.11 27.70
C THR A 657 -0.55 -24.42 27.96
N ASP A 658 0.01 -25.27 28.82
CA ASP A 658 -0.54 -26.55 29.29
C ASP A 658 -1.54 -26.43 30.46
N LYS A 659 -1.73 -25.23 31.03
CA LYS A 659 -2.54 -25.00 32.24
C LYS A 659 -3.56 -23.89 32.07
N PRO A 660 -4.71 -23.92 32.77
CA PRO A 660 -5.61 -22.78 32.84
C PRO A 660 -4.92 -21.55 33.43
N ALA A 661 -5.23 -20.36 32.88
CA ALA A 661 -4.63 -19.10 33.30
C ALA A 661 -5.69 -18.01 33.50
N THR A 662 -5.49 -17.13 34.47
CA THR A 662 -6.34 -15.96 34.71
C THR A 662 -5.80 -14.73 34.01
N PHE A 663 -6.69 -13.79 33.67
CA PHE A 663 -6.31 -12.52 33.07
C PHE A 663 -7.33 -11.43 33.40
N SER A 664 -6.92 -10.18 33.21
CA SER A 664 -7.82 -9.02 33.22
C SER A 664 -7.61 -8.19 31.95
N LEU A 665 -8.69 -7.60 31.46
CA LEU A 665 -8.67 -6.75 30.27
C LEU A 665 -9.67 -5.60 30.43
N SER A 666 -9.23 -4.39 30.09
CA SER A 666 -10.05 -3.18 30.06
C SER A 666 -10.03 -2.56 28.64
N VAL A 667 -11.13 -1.93 28.21
CA VAL A 667 -11.16 -1.13 26.98
C VAL A 667 -11.65 0.27 27.36
N PRO A 668 -10.80 1.31 27.31
CA PRO A 668 -11.19 2.67 27.64
C PRO A 668 -12.39 3.14 26.82
N LYS A 669 -13.38 3.74 27.49
CA LYS A 669 -14.64 4.22 26.89
C LYS A 669 -15.40 3.16 26.08
N ALA A 670 -15.38 1.90 26.52
CA ALA A 670 -16.22 0.85 25.94
C ALA A 670 -16.87 0.00 27.03
N ARG A 671 -18.01 -0.60 26.69
CA ARG A 671 -18.65 -1.64 27.52
C ARG A 671 -18.39 -3.00 26.89
N LEU A 672 -18.09 -4.00 27.72
CA LEU A 672 -18.09 -5.38 27.27
C LEU A 672 -19.52 -5.75 26.85
N ALA A 673 -19.65 -6.40 25.69
CA ALA A 673 -20.94 -6.78 25.13
C ALA A 673 -21.14 -8.31 25.07
N SER A 674 -20.07 -9.07 24.81
CA SER A 674 -20.11 -10.53 24.83
C SER A 674 -18.71 -11.13 25.03
N ALA A 675 -18.68 -12.37 25.52
CA ALA A 675 -17.49 -13.21 25.58
C ALA A 675 -17.84 -14.59 25.03
N ALA A 676 -17.04 -15.12 24.11
CA ALA A 676 -17.29 -16.39 23.42
C ALA A 676 -15.98 -17.13 23.12
N GLU A 677 -16.05 -18.44 22.96
CA GLU A 677 -14.96 -19.35 22.59
C GLU A 677 -15.42 -20.26 21.43
N PRO A 678 -14.52 -20.92 20.68
CA PRO A 678 -14.91 -21.76 19.55
C PRO A 678 -15.96 -22.82 19.89
N GLU A 679 -15.83 -23.46 21.05
CA GLU A 679 -16.77 -24.47 21.55
C GLU A 679 -17.93 -23.90 22.40
N ARG A 680 -17.94 -22.60 22.73
CA ARG A 680 -18.88 -22.00 23.71
C ARG A 680 -19.31 -20.58 23.35
N ASP A 681 -20.53 -20.43 22.85
CA ASP A 681 -21.11 -19.17 22.35
C ASP A 681 -21.27 -18.08 23.42
N GLN A 682 -21.36 -18.48 24.70
CA GLN A 682 -21.35 -17.57 25.84
C GLN A 682 -20.49 -18.17 26.96
N VAL A 683 -19.59 -17.37 27.51
CA VAL A 683 -18.75 -17.71 28.67
C VAL A 683 -18.66 -16.53 29.63
N GLU A 684 -18.35 -16.80 30.89
CA GLU A 684 -17.96 -15.73 31.82
C GLU A 684 -16.62 -15.13 31.36
N ALA A 685 -16.64 -13.84 31.02
CA ALA A 685 -15.57 -13.14 30.32
C ALA A 685 -14.17 -13.31 30.94
N PHE A 686 -14.07 -13.21 32.26
CA PHE A 686 -12.82 -13.21 33.02
C PHE A 686 -12.62 -14.48 33.88
N SER A 687 -13.43 -15.52 33.64
CA SER A 687 -13.15 -16.86 34.17
C SER A 687 -11.79 -17.37 33.67
N PRO A 688 -11.11 -18.29 34.39
CA PRO A 688 -9.85 -18.87 33.92
C PRO A 688 -9.96 -19.40 32.49
N LEU A 689 -9.03 -19.00 31.62
CA LEU A 689 -8.96 -19.43 30.23
C LEU A 689 -8.28 -20.81 30.16
N PRO A 690 -8.94 -21.88 29.69
CA PRO A 690 -8.35 -23.22 29.64
C PRO A 690 -7.05 -23.29 28.84
N ALA A 691 -6.24 -24.32 29.10
CA ALA A 691 -5.07 -24.65 28.28
C ALA A 691 -5.43 -24.78 26.79
N GLN A 692 -4.55 -24.34 25.89
CA GLN A 692 -4.72 -24.43 24.43
C GLN A 692 -6.06 -23.87 23.89
N SER A 693 -6.61 -22.82 24.51
CA SER A 693 -7.92 -22.25 24.17
C SER A 693 -7.87 -20.76 23.83
N ILE A 694 -8.83 -20.30 23.02
CA ILE A 694 -9.01 -18.91 22.60
C ILE A 694 -10.36 -18.40 23.08
N ARG A 695 -10.42 -17.15 23.55
CA ARG A 695 -11.65 -16.42 23.88
C ARG A 695 -11.68 -15.07 23.17
N LEU A 696 -12.78 -14.76 22.51
CA LEU A 696 -13.09 -13.43 21.97
C LEU A 696 -13.88 -12.62 23.00
N LEU A 697 -13.38 -11.43 23.32
CA LEU A 697 -14.08 -10.42 24.11
C LEU A 697 -14.51 -9.28 23.19
N VAL A 698 -15.82 -9.12 22.96
CA VAL A 698 -16.35 -8.06 22.10
C VAL A 698 -16.78 -6.87 22.94
N TRP A 699 -16.13 -5.73 22.70
CA TRP A 699 -16.42 -4.46 23.35
C TRP A 699 -17.15 -3.52 22.39
N GLN A 700 -18.20 -2.88 22.87
CA GLN A 700 -18.92 -1.83 22.17
C GLN A 700 -18.42 -0.47 22.67
N LYS A 701 -17.81 0.31 21.79
CA LYS A 701 -17.37 1.68 22.11
C LYS A 701 -18.58 2.49 22.56
N GLN A 702 -18.48 3.10 23.74
CA GLN A 702 -19.45 4.08 24.21
C GLN A 702 -19.41 5.28 23.25
N LYS A 703 -20.53 6.01 23.14
CA LYS A 703 -20.49 7.31 22.45
C LYS A 703 -19.53 8.22 23.21
N ASP A 704 -18.59 8.84 22.52
CA ASP A 704 -17.83 9.96 23.07
C ASP A 704 -18.78 11.16 23.24
N GLU A 705 -19.39 11.28 24.42
CA GLU A 705 -20.23 12.43 24.80
C GLU A 705 -19.42 13.74 24.86
N SER A 706 -18.09 13.65 24.92
CA SER A 706 -17.16 14.79 24.86
C SER A 706 -16.64 15.11 23.45
N SER A 707 -17.06 14.40 22.40
CA SER A 707 -16.70 14.73 21.00
C SER A 707 -17.82 15.53 20.30
N GLY A 708 -17.89 16.82 20.62
CA GLY A 708 -18.62 17.85 19.85
C GLY A 708 -20.00 17.46 19.35
N ALA A 709 -21.00 17.50 20.24
CA ALA A 709 -22.44 17.51 19.94
C ALA A 709 -22.86 16.74 18.68
N THR A 710 -23.12 15.44 18.81
CA THR A 710 -24.00 14.76 17.86
C THR A 710 -25.41 15.32 18.03
N ALA A 711 -25.68 16.43 17.32
CA ALA A 711 -27.04 16.90 17.09
C ALA A 711 -27.88 15.70 16.65
N SER A 712 -29.03 15.49 17.30
CA SER A 712 -29.97 14.48 16.84
C SER A 712 -30.25 14.72 15.37
N LEU A 713 -30.15 13.67 14.54
CA LEU A 713 -30.41 13.74 13.10
C LEU A 713 -31.91 13.87 12.87
N LYS A 714 -32.43 15.07 13.15
CA LYS A 714 -33.82 15.48 13.03
C LYS A 714 -33.98 16.43 11.84
N PRO A 715 -35.20 16.59 11.31
CA PRO A 715 -35.54 17.65 10.37
C PRO A 715 -34.91 19.01 10.71
N GLY A 716 -34.32 19.67 9.72
CA GLY A 716 -33.68 20.99 9.88
C GLY A 716 -32.35 21.04 10.64
N ALA A 717 -31.81 19.91 11.14
CA ALA A 717 -30.61 19.93 11.99
C ALA A 717 -29.36 20.47 11.27
N LYS A 718 -28.60 21.34 11.96
CA LYS A 718 -27.23 21.74 11.57
C LYS A 718 -26.23 20.69 12.06
N ILE A 719 -25.40 20.21 11.14
CA ILE A 719 -24.29 19.30 11.38
C ILE A 719 -23.01 20.01 10.96
N GLN A 720 -21.98 19.97 11.80
CA GLN A 720 -20.76 20.72 11.58
C GLN A 720 -19.55 19.87 11.95
N PHE A 721 -18.58 19.77 11.06
CA PHE A 721 -17.34 19.03 11.28
C PHE A 721 -16.14 19.96 11.15
N THR A 722 -15.21 19.85 12.10
CA THR A 722 -13.88 20.47 12.01
C THR A 722 -12.86 19.43 11.57
N PHE A 723 -11.86 19.87 10.78
CA PHE A 723 -10.80 19.04 10.21
C PHE A 723 -9.43 19.68 10.50
N PRO A 724 -8.86 19.49 11.72
CA PRO A 724 -7.58 20.11 12.09
C PRO A 724 -6.37 19.52 11.35
N ASN A 725 -6.51 18.32 10.76
CA ASN A 725 -5.44 17.62 10.06
C ASN A 725 -5.47 17.82 8.53
N LEU A 726 -6.41 18.61 8.00
CA LEU A 726 -6.40 19.02 6.60
C LEU A 726 -5.55 20.29 6.41
N PRO A 727 -5.04 20.57 5.20
CA PRO A 727 -4.38 21.84 4.90
C PRO A 727 -5.28 23.03 5.30
N PRO A 728 -4.71 24.18 5.72
CA PRO A 728 -5.52 25.38 5.97
C PRO A 728 -6.32 25.75 4.71
N PRO A 729 -7.61 26.10 4.82
CA PRO A 729 -8.41 26.50 3.66
C PRO A 729 -7.89 27.81 3.07
N LEU A 730 -8.13 28.06 1.78
CA LEU A 730 -7.71 29.28 1.07
C LEU A 730 -8.12 30.57 1.83
N HIS A 731 -9.34 30.59 2.38
CA HIS A 731 -9.81 31.68 3.23
C HIS A 731 -8.91 31.96 4.45
N ALA A 732 -8.29 30.93 5.04
CA ALA A 732 -7.37 31.07 6.16
C ALA A 732 -5.96 31.45 5.70
N GLN A 733 -5.47 30.84 4.61
CA GLN A 733 -4.18 31.16 3.99
C GLN A 733 -4.10 32.65 3.59
N ALA A 734 -5.09 33.13 2.82
CA ALA A 734 -5.17 34.50 2.32
C ALA A 734 -5.40 35.56 3.42
N ARG A 735 -5.74 35.15 4.65
CA ARG A 735 -5.92 36.03 5.83
C ARG A 735 -4.89 35.78 6.92
N THR A 736 -3.80 35.07 6.62
CA THR A 736 -2.71 34.72 7.55
C THR A 736 -3.21 34.20 8.91
N ASN A 737 -4.16 33.26 8.90
CA ASN A 737 -4.77 32.67 10.10
C ASN A 737 -4.66 31.14 10.07
N SER A 738 -4.57 30.51 11.24
CA SER A 738 -4.45 29.06 11.43
C SER A 738 -5.80 28.33 11.65
N ALA A 739 -6.92 28.99 11.35
CA ALA A 739 -8.26 28.42 11.54
C ALA A 739 -8.44 27.12 10.72
N PRO A 740 -8.87 26.00 11.35
CA PRO A 740 -9.01 24.71 10.67
C PRO A 740 -10.14 24.71 9.63
N ALA A 741 -10.04 23.84 8.63
CA ALA A 741 -11.10 23.62 7.66
C ALA A 741 -12.37 23.05 8.31
N MET A 742 -13.54 23.43 7.81
CA MET A 742 -14.83 23.00 8.35
C MET A 742 -15.78 22.53 7.23
N LEU A 743 -16.66 21.58 7.51
CA LEU A 743 -17.82 21.25 6.67
C LEU A 743 -19.07 21.55 7.48
N THR A 744 -20.03 22.21 6.86
CA THR A 744 -21.36 22.44 7.44
C THR A 744 -22.41 21.84 6.53
N ALA A 745 -23.33 21.08 7.10
CA ALA A 745 -24.51 20.54 6.43
C ALA A 745 -25.78 20.91 7.20
N LEU A 746 -26.87 21.15 6.48
CA LEU A 746 -28.22 21.36 7.01
C LEU A 746 -29.11 20.23 6.49
N LEU A 747 -29.70 19.44 7.37
CA LEU A 747 -30.68 18.42 7.00
C LEU A 747 -32.00 19.10 6.55
N PRO A 748 -32.74 18.53 5.59
CA PRO A 748 -34.01 19.09 5.14
C PRO A 748 -35.14 18.94 6.18
N ASP A 749 -36.20 19.73 6.03
CA ASP A 749 -37.38 19.76 6.91
C ASP A 749 -38.21 18.47 6.87
N ASN A 750 -37.95 17.58 5.91
CA ASN A 750 -38.56 16.25 5.79
C ASN A 750 -37.57 15.10 6.02
N TYR A 751 -36.39 15.36 6.58
CA TYR A 751 -35.37 14.34 6.80
C TYR A 751 -35.86 13.17 7.67
N THR A 752 -35.62 11.95 7.20
CA THR A 752 -35.77 10.69 7.94
C THR A 752 -34.51 9.83 7.77
N PRO A 753 -34.05 9.07 8.78
CA PRO A 753 -32.83 8.26 8.65
C PRO A 753 -32.88 7.19 7.54
N GLU A 754 -34.07 6.74 7.16
CA GLU A 754 -34.33 5.71 6.15
C GLU A 754 -34.52 6.29 4.74
N GLY A 755 -34.62 7.61 4.61
CA GLY A 755 -34.85 8.30 3.34
C GLY A 755 -33.62 8.33 2.41
N ARG A 756 -33.82 8.79 1.17
CA ARG A 756 -32.75 9.02 0.18
C ARG A 756 -32.53 10.51 0.00
N TRP A 757 -31.36 11.01 0.36
CA TRP A 757 -31.07 12.43 0.53
C TRP A 757 -29.93 12.90 -0.38
N PRO A 758 -30.23 13.50 -1.54
CA PRO A 758 -29.21 14.17 -2.34
C PRO A 758 -28.53 15.32 -1.57
N LEU A 759 -27.24 15.50 -1.82
CA LEU A 759 -26.48 16.67 -1.39
C LEU A 759 -26.69 17.83 -2.35
N PHE A 760 -26.70 19.05 -1.82
CA PHE A 760 -26.49 20.25 -2.62
C PHE A 760 -25.32 21.03 -2.03
N VAL A 761 -24.16 20.94 -2.66
CA VAL A 761 -22.92 21.61 -2.24
C VAL A 761 -22.79 22.96 -2.94
N PHE A 762 -22.51 24.00 -2.16
CA PHE A 762 -22.11 25.31 -2.68
C PHE A 762 -20.65 25.62 -2.30
N LEU A 763 -19.84 25.94 -3.31
CA LEU A 763 -18.48 26.46 -3.18
C LEU A 763 -18.47 27.96 -3.50
N GLY A 764 -18.03 28.78 -2.54
CA GLY A 764 -17.96 30.24 -2.70
C GLY A 764 -16.84 30.69 -3.65
N GLY A 765 -17.04 31.86 -4.28
CA GLY A 765 -16.03 32.51 -5.12
C GLY A 765 -14.93 33.24 -4.32
N GLY A 766 -13.97 33.82 -5.03
CA GLY A 766 -12.81 34.48 -4.43
C GLY A 766 -12.01 33.52 -3.54
N ILE A 767 -11.72 33.92 -2.30
CA ILE A 767 -11.00 33.08 -1.32
C ILE A 767 -11.87 31.96 -0.70
N GLY A 768 -13.16 31.87 -1.06
CA GLY A 768 -14.11 30.93 -0.46
C GLY A 768 -14.51 31.28 0.97
N SER A 769 -15.12 30.32 1.66
CA SER A 769 -15.48 30.40 3.09
C SER A 769 -14.59 29.49 3.94
N LYS A 770 -14.86 29.40 5.25
CA LYS A 770 -14.27 28.34 6.10
C LYS A 770 -15.03 27.01 6.02
N GLY A 771 -16.23 27.02 5.42
CA GLY A 771 -17.22 25.93 5.46
C GLY A 771 -18.02 25.86 6.77
N ASP A 772 -18.14 26.96 7.50
CA ASP A 772 -18.83 27.11 8.79
C ASP A 772 -20.32 27.48 8.69
N ASP A 773 -20.78 27.87 7.50
CA ASP A 773 -22.20 28.17 7.24
C ASP A 773 -22.68 27.63 5.88
N ALA A 774 -23.81 26.93 5.91
CA ALA A 774 -24.52 26.40 4.73
C ALA A 774 -25.87 27.10 4.47
N SER A 775 -26.17 28.21 5.15
CA SER A 775 -27.38 29.03 4.93
C SER A 775 -27.57 29.42 3.46
N PHE A 776 -26.49 29.73 2.76
CA PHE A 776 -26.52 30.09 1.34
C PHE A 776 -26.87 28.90 0.45
N ALA A 777 -26.27 27.72 0.69
CA ALA A 777 -26.64 26.48 0.01
C ALA A 777 -28.13 26.15 0.23
N ARG A 778 -28.62 26.35 1.46
CA ARG A 778 -30.03 26.17 1.84
C ARG A 778 -30.95 27.17 1.14
N LYS A 779 -30.52 28.44 1.00
CA LYS A 779 -31.24 29.49 0.24
C LYS A 779 -31.40 29.11 -1.23
N LEU A 780 -30.38 28.50 -1.84
CA LEU A 780 -30.41 28.05 -3.24
C LEU A 780 -31.40 26.88 -3.42
N ILE A 781 -31.22 25.80 -2.65
CA ILE A 781 -31.93 24.54 -2.91
C ILE A 781 -33.32 24.45 -2.28
N GLY A 782 -33.65 25.31 -1.31
CA GLY A 782 -34.89 25.25 -0.54
C GLY A 782 -34.75 24.34 0.70
N THR A 783 -35.79 24.29 1.54
CA THR A 783 -35.70 23.63 2.86
C THR A 783 -35.96 22.12 2.86
N ARG A 784 -36.48 21.58 1.75
CA ARG A 784 -36.87 20.16 1.63
C ARG A 784 -35.96 19.39 0.69
N ASP A 785 -36.02 18.06 0.79
CA ASP A 785 -35.48 17.05 -0.13
C ASP A 785 -33.96 16.99 -0.30
N PHE A 786 -33.22 18.06 -0.03
CA PHE A 786 -31.76 18.14 -0.16
C PHE A 786 -31.08 18.51 1.16
N ILE A 787 -29.95 17.85 1.41
CA ILE A 787 -29.00 18.24 2.45
C ILE A 787 -28.15 19.37 1.87
N ALA A 788 -28.31 20.58 2.39
CA ALA A 788 -27.55 21.75 1.93
C ALA A 788 -26.18 21.78 2.60
N VAL A 789 -25.10 21.87 1.82
CA VAL A 789 -23.71 21.71 2.29
C VAL A 789 -22.84 22.89 1.85
N SER A 790 -21.94 23.32 2.74
CA SER A 790 -20.89 24.30 2.46
C SER A 790 -19.53 23.72 2.82
N MET A 791 -18.57 23.94 1.93
CA MET A 791 -17.17 23.54 2.07
C MET A 791 -16.24 24.71 1.65
N PRO A 792 -15.04 24.80 2.22
CA PRO A 792 -14.03 25.79 1.85
C PRO A 792 -13.40 25.47 0.49
N LEU A 793 -12.58 26.40 0.00
CA LEU A 793 -11.62 26.14 -1.08
C LEU A 793 -10.26 25.76 -0.50
N PHE A 794 -9.45 25.03 -1.27
CA PHE A 794 -8.07 24.70 -0.93
C PHE A 794 -7.14 25.03 -2.09
N GLN A 795 -5.90 25.40 -1.77
CA GLN A 795 -4.79 25.56 -2.70
C GLN A 795 -3.58 24.79 -2.18
N ARG A 796 -2.71 24.36 -3.10
CA ARG A 796 -1.43 23.68 -2.79
C ARG A 796 -0.43 24.64 -2.13
N VAL A 797 -0.32 25.85 -2.66
CA VAL A 797 0.53 26.95 -2.14
C VAL A 797 -0.17 28.28 -2.43
N PHE A 798 -0.42 29.08 -1.39
CA PHE A 798 -0.84 30.48 -1.55
C PHE A 798 0.39 31.41 -1.62
N GLU A 799 0.62 32.02 -2.78
CA GLU A 799 1.74 32.93 -3.03
C GLU A 799 1.19 34.31 -3.44
N PRO A 800 1.15 35.31 -2.54
CA PRO A 800 0.45 36.58 -2.77
C PRO A 800 1.07 37.44 -3.89
N LYS A 801 2.26 37.08 -4.39
CA LYS A 801 2.94 37.72 -5.52
C LYS A 801 2.56 37.11 -6.89
N GLN A 802 1.81 36.02 -6.92
CA GLN A 802 1.35 35.40 -8.18
C GLN A 802 0.18 36.15 -8.81
N PHE A 803 -0.20 35.69 -10.00
CA PHE A 803 -1.33 36.15 -10.79
C PHE A 803 -2.61 36.30 -9.93
N LEU A 804 -3.33 37.42 -10.10
CA LEU A 804 -4.50 37.81 -9.30
C LEU A 804 -4.27 37.85 -7.77
N GLY A 805 -3.03 38.03 -7.32
CA GLY A 805 -2.70 38.06 -5.88
C GLY A 805 -2.67 36.66 -5.24
N GLY A 806 -2.42 35.62 -6.02
CA GLY A 806 -2.29 34.23 -5.56
C GLY A 806 -3.60 33.50 -5.28
N VAL A 807 -4.75 34.17 -5.28
CA VAL A 807 -6.04 33.55 -4.92
C VAL A 807 -6.69 32.69 -6.02
N ALA A 808 -6.11 32.61 -7.22
CA ALA A 808 -6.69 31.89 -8.35
C ALA A 808 -6.55 30.37 -8.17
N ILE A 809 -7.65 29.62 -8.26
CA ILE A 809 -7.60 28.14 -8.27
C ILE A 809 -7.09 27.67 -9.64
N THR A 810 -6.07 26.81 -9.64
CA THR A 810 -5.34 26.34 -10.83
C THR A 810 -5.22 24.82 -10.87
N VAL A 811 -4.73 24.26 -11.99
CA VAL A 811 -4.53 22.81 -12.16
C VAL A 811 -3.62 22.19 -11.09
N ASP A 812 -2.66 22.95 -10.55
CA ASP A 812 -1.76 22.54 -9.46
C ASP A 812 -2.49 22.20 -8.15
N ASP A 813 -3.72 22.70 -7.97
CA ASP A 813 -4.50 22.54 -6.74
C ASP A 813 -5.33 21.24 -6.72
N PHE A 814 -5.40 20.51 -7.85
CA PHE A 814 -6.25 19.32 -8.02
C PHE A 814 -6.04 18.26 -6.93
N GLU A 815 -4.79 17.89 -6.63
CA GLU A 815 -4.47 16.88 -5.61
C GLU A 815 -4.89 17.31 -4.20
N THR A 816 -4.72 18.60 -3.88
CA THR A 816 -5.13 19.17 -2.59
C THR A 816 -6.65 19.22 -2.45
N LEU A 817 -7.34 19.68 -3.50
CA LEU A 817 -8.81 19.72 -3.56
C LEU A 817 -9.43 18.32 -3.44
N ARG A 818 -8.98 17.34 -4.24
CA ARG A 818 -9.56 15.99 -4.23
C ARG A 818 -9.35 15.28 -2.89
N SER A 819 -8.16 15.40 -2.30
CA SER A 819 -7.83 14.78 -1.01
C SER A 819 -8.66 15.38 0.13
N ALA A 820 -8.79 16.70 0.17
CA ALA A 820 -9.57 17.39 1.19
C ALA A 820 -11.07 17.09 1.05
N TYR A 821 -11.65 17.24 -0.15
CA TYR A 821 -13.09 17.02 -0.35
C TYR A 821 -13.50 15.56 -0.15
N ARG A 822 -12.69 14.59 -0.58
CA ARG A 822 -12.88 13.16 -0.25
C ARG A 822 -12.95 12.95 1.25
N THR A 823 -12.00 13.49 2.00
CA THR A 823 -11.97 13.42 3.48
C THR A 823 -13.21 14.05 4.12
N MET A 824 -13.63 15.21 3.62
CA MET A 824 -14.74 15.97 4.22
C MET A 824 -16.10 15.34 3.95
N LEU A 825 -16.36 14.96 2.69
CA LEU A 825 -17.60 14.34 2.27
C LEU A 825 -17.75 12.91 2.81
N ALA A 826 -16.68 12.11 2.86
CA ALA A 826 -16.73 10.78 3.47
C ALA A 826 -17.10 10.85 4.97
N LYS A 827 -16.66 11.89 5.70
CA LYS A 827 -17.07 12.13 7.09
C LYS A 827 -18.56 12.50 7.20
N LEU A 828 -19.08 13.31 6.29
CA LEU A 828 -20.51 13.63 6.21
C LEU A 828 -21.35 12.39 5.90
N MET A 829 -21.00 11.63 4.85
CA MET A 829 -21.70 10.41 4.42
C MET A 829 -21.70 9.32 5.49
N LYS A 830 -20.63 9.21 6.29
CA LYS A 830 -20.58 8.32 7.46
C LYS A 830 -21.47 8.77 8.62
N ALA A 831 -21.74 10.07 8.74
CA ALA A 831 -22.52 10.65 9.82
C ALA A 831 -24.02 10.77 9.52
N VAL A 832 -24.40 10.91 8.25
CA VAL A 832 -25.78 11.08 7.80
C VAL A 832 -26.16 9.91 6.89
N PRO A 833 -26.96 8.95 7.35
CA PRO A 833 -27.42 7.84 6.52
C PRO A 833 -28.32 8.34 5.38
N GLY A 834 -28.44 7.52 4.33
CA GLY A 834 -29.33 7.79 3.21
C GLY A 834 -28.81 8.79 2.17
N ILE A 835 -27.57 9.30 2.28
CA ILE A 835 -26.99 10.13 1.21
C ILE A 835 -26.82 9.31 -0.08
N VAL A 836 -27.28 9.85 -1.20
CA VAL A 836 -27.29 9.18 -2.51
C VAL A 836 -26.67 10.03 -3.62
N ALA A 837 -26.17 9.39 -4.68
CA ALA A 837 -25.58 10.10 -5.82
C ALA A 837 -26.63 10.69 -6.77
N GLU A 838 -27.81 10.09 -6.88
CA GLU A 838 -28.88 10.59 -7.75
C GLU A 838 -29.32 11.97 -7.29
N ARG A 839 -29.37 12.94 -8.22
CA ARG A 839 -29.64 14.38 -7.96
C ARG A 839 -28.60 15.11 -7.08
N SER A 840 -27.60 14.42 -6.49
CA SER A 840 -26.55 15.11 -5.74
C SER A 840 -25.80 16.09 -6.64
N THR A 841 -25.74 17.34 -6.16
CA THR A 841 -25.25 18.51 -6.89
C THR A 841 -23.98 19.08 -6.26
N LEU A 842 -22.94 19.30 -7.07
CA LEU A 842 -21.71 20.00 -6.67
C LEU A 842 -21.45 21.18 -7.61
N GLY A 843 -21.19 22.37 -7.06
CA GLY A 843 -20.84 23.52 -7.88
C GLY A 843 -20.55 24.78 -7.08
N GLY A 844 -20.33 25.87 -7.80
CA GLY A 844 -20.01 27.15 -7.17
C GLY A 844 -19.81 28.30 -8.15
N SER A 845 -19.49 29.47 -7.60
CA SER A 845 -19.21 30.69 -8.36
C SER A 845 -17.72 30.98 -8.46
N SER A 846 -17.25 31.50 -9.60
CA SER A 846 -15.84 31.90 -9.79
C SER A 846 -14.89 30.75 -9.40
N ASN A 847 -14.03 30.92 -8.38
CA ASN A 847 -13.18 29.86 -7.84
C ASN A 847 -13.90 28.60 -7.34
N GLY A 848 -15.16 28.68 -6.89
CA GLY A 848 -15.96 27.47 -6.60
C GLY A 848 -16.28 26.67 -7.87
N GLY A 849 -16.49 27.36 -8.98
CA GLY A 849 -16.60 26.76 -10.31
C GLY A 849 -15.27 26.16 -10.77
N HIS A 850 -14.14 26.86 -10.57
CA HIS A 850 -12.79 26.35 -10.84
C HIS A 850 -12.52 25.03 -10.12
N ALA A 851 -12.75 24.97 -8.81
CA ALA A 851 -12.54 23.75 -8.03
C ALA A 851 -13.42 22.58 -8.54
N THR A 852 -14.69 22.83 -8.84
CA THR A 852 -15.61 21.82 -9.37
C THR A 852 -15.14 21.31 -10.75
N ALA A 853 -14.76 22.21 -11.65
CA ALA A 853 -14.33 21.86 -12.99
C ALA A 853 -13.00 21.08 -13.01
N LEU A 854 -12.07 21.38 -12.09
CA LEU A 854 -10.83 20.62 -11.94
C LEU A 854 -11.07 19.18 -11.45
N LEU A 855 -12.00 18.96 -10.52
CA LEU A 855 -12.35 17.62 -10.04
C LEU A 855 -12.92 16.74 -11.17
N ILE A 856 -13.74 17.35 -12.05
CA ILE A 856 -14.26 16.71 -13.24
C ILE A 856 -13.16 16.47 -14.27
N ALA A 857 -12.37 17.50 -14.60
CA ALA A 857 -11.36 17.43 -15.66
C ALA A 857 -10.16 16.53 -15.32
N GLY A 858 -9.79 16.44 -14.03
CA GLY A 858 -8.81 15.49 -13.52
C GLY A 858 -9.37 14.10 -13.22
N GLY A 859 -10.67 13.86 -13.46
CA GLY A 859 -11.29 12.54 -13.32
C GLY A 859 -11.32 11.99 -11.90
N ASP A 860 -11.60 12.81 -10.88
CA ASP A 860 -11.72 12.30 -9.50
C ASP A 860 -12.90 11.33 -9.36
N GLU A 861 -12.56 10.04 -9.25
CA GLU A 861 -13.51 8.93 -9.13
C GLU A 861 -14.52 9.15 -8.01
N PHE A 862 -14.09 9.65 -6.85
CA PHE A 862 -14.97 9.88 -5.69
C PHE A 862 -16.04 10.94 -5.98
N THR A 863 -15.66 12.05 -6.61
CA THR A 863 -16.62 13.09 -7.04
C THR A 863 -17.58 12.57 -8.10
N LEU A 864 -17.09 11.79 -9.07
CA LEU A 864 -17.91 11.21 -10.15
C LEU A 864 -18.75 9.99 -9.72
N GLU A 865 -18.43 9.37 -8.58
CA GLU A 865 -19.24 8.33 -7.93
C GLU A 865 -20.44 8.96 -7.18
N HIS A 866 -20.20 10.03 -6.43
CA HIS A 866 -21.16 10.61 -5.48
C HIS A 866 -21.99 11.79 -5.98
N PHE A 867 -21.71 12.34 -7.17
CA PHE A 867 -22.49 13.44 -7.75
C PHE A 867 -22.95 13.10 -9.18
N ARG A 868 -24.15 13.58 -9.53
CA ARG A 868 -24.76 13.44 -10.87
C ARG A 868 -25.17 14.78 -11.48
N GLN A 869 -24.93 15.89 -10.77
CA GLN A 869 -25.25 17.23 -11.23
C GLN A 869 -24.10 18.18 -10.87
N PHE A 870 -23.65 18.97 -11.85
CA PHE A 870 -22.57 19.92 -11.69
C PHE A 870 -22.96 21.32 -12.19
N TYR A 871 -22.58 22.38 -11.47
CA TYR A 871 -22.86 23.74 -11.93
C TYR A 871 -21.71 24.73 -11.72
N PHE A 872 -21.65 25.70 -12.62
CA PHE A 872 -20.59 26.69 -12.74
C PHE A 872 -21.21 28.08 -12.89
N VAL A 873 -20.85 29.03 -12.03
CA VAL A 873 -21.30 30.43 -12.14
C VAL A 873 -20.11 31.34 -12.46
N ASP A 874 -20.06 31.74 -13.73
CA ASP A 874 -19.09 32.66 -14.35
C ASP A 874 -17.61 32.37 -14.03
N GLY A 875 -17.28 31.08 -14.01
CA GLY A 875 -15.93 30.55 -13.80
C GLY A 875 -15.94 29.03 -13.72
N GLY A 876 -14.81 28.39 -13.97
CA GLY A 876 -14.66 26.92 -13.96
C GLY A 876 -14.76 26.26 -15.32
N ALA A 877 -15.83 26.53 -16.07
CA ALA A 877 -16.13 25.80 -17.31
C ALA A 877 -15.00 25.85 -18.36
N GLN A 878 -14.11 26.85 -18.33
CA GLN A 878 -12.93 26.88 -19.21
C GLN A 878 -11.96 25.69 -19.03
N PHE A 879 -11.91 25.08 -17.84
CA PHE A 879 -11.08 23.88 -17.61
C PHE A 879 -11.68 22.61 -18.23
N LEU A 880 -12.95 22.65 -18.65
CA LEU A 880 -13.59 21.53 -19.36
C LEU A 880 -13.24 21.50 -20.86
N ALA A 881 -12.83 22.64 -21.44
CA ALA A 881 -12.63 22.82 -22.87
C ALA A 881 -11.60 21.89 -23.54
N PRO A 882 -10.42 21.60 -22.95
CA PRO A 882 -9.44 20.74 -23.63
C PRO A 882 -9.63 19.24 -23.35
N PHE A 883 -10.11 18.85 -22.15
CA PHE A 883 -10.17 17.44 -21.74
C PHE A 883 -11.38 17.07 -20.87
N GLY A 884 -11.93 17.98 -20.07
CA GLY A 884 -12.88 17.62 -19.02
C GLY A 884 -14.22 17.08 -19.51
N LEU A 885 -14.68 17.47 -20.70
CA LEU A 885 -15.89 16.89 -21.28
C LEU A 885 -15.72 15.44 -21.77
N ASN A 886 -14.49 14.92 -21.87
CA ASN A 886 -14.23 13.60 -22.46
C ASN A 886 -14.51 12.41 -21.54
N ALA A 887 -14.72 12.62 -20.25
CA ALA A 887 -15.02 11.56 -19.29
C ALA A 887 -16.39 10.91 -19.56
N THR A 888 -16.40 9.60 -19.83
CA THR A 888 -17.64 8.80 -20.03
C THR A 888 -18.59 8.86 -18.83
N ALA A 889 -18.08 9.08 -17.63
CA ALA A 889 -18.88 9.31 -16.42
C ALA A 889 -19.85 10.50 -16.54
N LEU A 890 -19.57 11.48 -17.42
CA LEU A 890 -20.44 12.64 -17.62
C LEU A 890 -21.69 12.34 -18.46
N GLU A 891 -21.74 11.23 -19.19
CA GLU A 891 -22.93 10.81 -19.96
C GLU A 891 -24.16 10.58 -19.06
N LYS A 892 -23.93 10.33 -17.76
CA LYS A 892 -24.96 10.14 -16.73
C LYS A 892 -25.13 11.37 -15.82
N CYS A 893 -24.55 12.51 -16.20
CA CYS A 893 -24.51 13.72 -15.39
C CYS A 893 -25.18 14.89 -16.11
N ARG A 894 -25.76 15.79 -15.31
CA ARG A 894 -26.32 17.06 -15.78
C ARG A 894 -25.35 18.18 -15.48
N LEU A 895 -25.16 19.12 -16.40
CA LEU A 895 -24.24 20.25 -16.26
C LEU A 895 -24.95 21.58 -16.50
N LEU A 896 -24.65 22.59 -15.69
CA LEU A 896 -25.20 23.95 -15.79
C LEU A 896 -24.09 25.00 -15.80
N LEU A 897 -24.06 25.84 -16.83
CA LEU A 897 -23.23 27.05 -16.88
C LEU A 897 -24.10 28.31 -16.82
N LEU A 898 -23.92 29.12 -15.78
CA LEU A 898 -24.35 30.52 -15.76
C LEU A 898 -23.15 31.39 -16.17
N ARG A 899 -23.29 32.21 -17.22
CA ARG A 899 -22.23 33.15 -17.66
C ARG A 899 -22.72 34.60 -17.68
N ALA A 900 -21.87 35.53 -17.28
CA ALA A 900 -22.11 36.96 -17.43
C ALA A 900 -22.01 37.41 -18.90
N ASP A 901 -22.59 38.55 -19.26
CA ASP A 901 -22.50 39.14 -20.62
C ASP A 901 -21.99 40.60 -20.65
N GLN A 902 -21.83 41.24 -19.49
CA GLN A 902 -21.23 42.56 -19.38
C GLN A 902 -19.74 42.49 -19.10
N GLY A 903 -19.01 43.47 -19.62
CA GLY A 903 -17.56 43.57 -19.50
C GLY A 903 -17.07 43.53 -18.04
N HIS A 904 -16.02 42.75 -17.82
CA HIS A 904 -15.35 42.60 -16.52
C HIS A 904 -13.89 43.06 -16.67
N GLN A 905 -13.66 44.30 -16.25
CA GLN A 905 -12.35 44.94 -16.24
C GLN A 905 -11.47 44.30 -15.15
N VAL A 906 -10.39 43.63 -15.58
CA VAL A 906 -9.40 43.03 -14.70
C VAL A 906 -8.08 43.78 -14.84
N SER A 907 -7.46 44.16 -13.72
CA SER A 907 -6.09 44.68 -13.70
C SER A 907 -5.12 43.55 -13.35
N PHE A 908 -4.19 43.28 -14.25
CA PHE A 908 -3.30 42.11 -14.14
C PHE A 908 -1.99 42.41 -13.38
N LYS A 909 -1.59 43.68 -13.31
CA LYS A 909 -0.51 44.21 -12.44
C LYS A 909 -0.79 45.68 -12.12
N PRO A 910 -0.31 46.20 -10.97
CA PRO A 910 -0.24 47.64 -10.73
C PRO A 910 0.50 48.34 -11.89
N GLY A 911 -0.11 49.37 -12.48
CA GLY A 911 0.46 50.15 -13.59
C GLY A 911 0.15 49.63 -15.01
N LEU A 912 -0.58 48.52 -15.18
CA LEU A 912 -1.13 48.13 -16.49
C LEU A 912 -2.58 48.64 -16.66
N PRO A 913 -3.01 48.98 -17.90
CA PRO A 913 -4.41 49.23 -18.20
C PRO A 913 -5.28 48.04 -17.82
N SER A 914 -6.52 48.30 -17.38
CA SER A 914 -7.49 47.23 -17.19
C SER A 914 -7.90 46.65 -18.55
N TRP A 915 -7.97 45.31 -18.63
CA TRP A 915 -8.43 44.61 -19.83
C TRP A 915 -9.76 43.92 -19.53
N ASP A 916 -10.70 44.03 -20.47
CA ASP A 916 -11.96 43.29 -20.42
C ASP A 916 -11.74 41.85 -20.89
N ILE A 917 -11.80 40.92 -19.94
CA ILE A 917 -11.60 39.49 -20.21
C ILE A 917 -12.85 38.82 -20.82
N ARG A 918 -14.01 39.48 -20.79
CA ARG A 918 -15.32 38.95 -21.22
C ARG A 918 -15.30 38.37 -22.65
N PRO A 919 -14.76 39.04 -23.69
CA PRO A 919 -14.75 38.50 -25.06
C PRO A 919 -13.93 37.21 -25.22
N SER A 920 -12.93 36.99 -24.36
CA SER A 920 -12.15 35.75 -24.34
C SER A 920 -12.89 34.61 -23.64
N LEU A 921 -13.54 34.91 -22.51
CA LEU A 921 -14.35 33.93 -21.78
C LEU A 921 -15.59 33.50 -22.56
N ASP A 922 -16.23 34.41 -23.31
CA ASP A 922 -17.36 34.05 -24.17
C ASP A 922 -16.97 33.03 -25.22
N LYS A 923 -15.87 33.28 -25.97
CA LYS A 923 -15.35 32.31 -26.95
C LYS A 923 -15.07 30.93 -26.35
N ILE A 924 -14.52 30.90 -25.14
CA ILE A 924 -14.25 29.62 -24.44
C ILE A 924 -15.55 28.94 -24.03
N PHE A 925 -16.52 29.68 -23.47
CA PHE A 925 -17.79 29.11 -23.04
C PHE A 925 -18.67 28.67 -24.22
N ASP A 926 -18.62 29.37 -25.34
CA ASP A 926 -19.25 28.95 -26.61
C ASP A 926 -18.61 27.64 -27.10
N ALA A 927 -17.26 27.54 -27.13
CA ALA A 927 -16.58 26.30 -27.49
C ALA A 927 -16.90 25.12 -26.54
N VAL A 928 -17.04 25.36 -25.24
CA VAL A 928 -17.47 24.33 -24.25
C VAL A 928 -18.91 23.88 -24.52
N ASN A 929 -19.83 24.82 -24.80
CA ASN A 929 -21.21 24.51 -25.16
C ASN A 929 -21.28 23.67 -26.44
N ASP A 930 -20.52 24.02 -27.46
CA ASP A 930 -20.52 23.33 -28.76
C ASP A 930 -19.93 21.92 -28.63
N ALA A 931 -18.83 21.76 -27.87
CA ALA A 931 -18.26 20.46 -27.54
C ALA A 931 -19.20 19.58 -26.71
N ALA A 932 -19.94 20.15 -25.74
CA ALA A 932 -20.91 19.41 -24.94
C ALA A 932 -22.12 18.94 -25.80
N ARG A 933 -22.60 19.80 -26.71
CA ARG A 933 -23.65 19.46 -27.69
C ARG A 933 -23.20 18.37 -28.66
N ALA A 934 -21.99 18.48 -29.20
CA ALA A 934 -21.41 17.48 -30.11
C ALA A 934 -21.28 16.08 -29.48
N ARG A 935 -21.17 16.02 -28.15
CA ARG A 935 -21.13 14.78 -27.35
C ARG A 935 -22.49 14.31 -26.82
N GLY A 936 -23.57 15.07 -27.01
CA GLY A 936 -24.90 14.72 -26.49
C GLY A 936 -25.04 14.75 -24.97
N LEU A 937 -24.23 15.56 -24.25
CA LEU A 937 -24.32 15.70 -22.80
C LEU A 937 -25.55 16.53 -22.39
N ASP A 938 -26.15 16.28 -21.22
CA ASP A 938 -27.18 17.15 -20.63
C ASP A 938 -26.52 18.45 -20.13
N TRP A 939 -26.36 19.39 -21.06
CA TRP A 939 -25.70 20.69 -20.86
C TRP A 939 -26.71 21.83 -20.97
N THR A 940 -26.91 22.54 -19.87
CA THR A 940 -27.73 23.76 -19.78
C THR A 940 -26.83 24.99 -19.72
N GLN A 941 -27.04 25.98 -20.59
CA GLN A 941 -26.35 27.28 -20.52
C GLN A 941 -27.36 28.41 -20.30
N VAL A 942 -27.10 29.27 -19.31
CA VAL A 942 -27.87 30.47 -18.98
C VAL A 942 -26.97 31.70 -19.11
N VAL A 943 -27.37 32.66 -19.93
CA VAL A 943 -26.68 33.96 -20.06
C VAL A 943 -27.34 34.95 -19.09
N MET A 944 -26.57 35.44 -18.12
CA MET A 944 -27.01 36.38 -17.10
C MET A 944 -27.05 37.80 -17.68
N ARG A 945 -28.11 38.11 -18.45
CA ARG A 945 -28.15 39.31 -19.29
C ARG A 945 -28.08 40.63 -18.50
N GLY A 946 -27.22 41.54 -18.93
CA GLY A 946 -26.94 42.80 -18.25
C GLY A 946 -26.20 42.63 -16.92
N ARG A 947 -25.51 41.50 -16.68
CA ARG A 947 -24.74 41.24 -15.44
C ARG A 947 -23.24 41.10 -15.73
N LYS A 948 -22.41 41.56 -14.79
CA LYS A 948 -20.95 41.41 -14.76
C LYS A 948 -20.55 40.14 -13.99
N HIS A 949 -19.25 39.88 -13.84
CA HIS A 949 -18.74 38.77 -13.01
C HIS A 949 -19.31 38.81 -11.59
N GLY A 950 -20.01 37.74 -11.20
CA GLY A 950 -20.68 37.61 -9.91
C GLY A 950 -21.77 36.53 -9.94
N PHE A 951 -22.32 36.20 -8.77
CA PHE A 951 -23.50 35.34 -8.64
C PHE A 951 -24.64 36.17 -8.05
N GLU A 952 -25.43 36.76 -8.94
CA GLU A 952 -26.45 37.76 -8.58
C GLU A 952 -27.72 37.11 -8.01
N PRO A 953 -28.42 37.75 -7.03
CA PRO A 953 -29.55 37.15 -6.32
C PRO A 953 -30.68 36.61 -7.19
N GLU A 954 -30.95 37.22 -8.36
CA GLU A 954 -32.01 36.75 -9.27
C GLU A 954 -31.72 35.35 -9.83
N PHE A 955 -30.45 34.99 -9.98
CA PHE A 955 -30.01 33.70 -10.54
C PHE A 955 -29.82 32.61 -9.47
N HIS A 956 -29.94 32.96 -8.19
CA HIS A 956 -29.91 31.98 -7.09
C HIS A 956 -31.05 30.96 -7.22
N VAL A 957 -32.24 31.42 -7.59
CA VAL A 957 -33.43 30.58 -7.80
C VAL A 957 -33.23 29.64 -8.98
N VAL A 958 -32.60 30.11 -10.06
CA VAL A 958 -32.35 29.33 -11.29
C VAL A 958 -31.52 28.07 -11.01
N VAL A 959 -30.42 28.19 -10.24
CA VAL A 959 -29.57 27.04 -9.87
C VAL A 959 -30.35 26.04 -9.01
N GLY A 960 -31.15 26.52 -8.06
CA GLY A 960 -32.00 25.67 -7.23
C GLY A 960 -33.06 24.90 -8.02
N GLN A 961 -33.78 25.60 -8.91
CA GLN A 961 -34.78 24.99 -9.80
C GLN A 961 -34.14 23.90 -10.68
N TRP A 962 -33.03 24.23 -11.33
CA TRP A 962 -32.32 23.28 -12.20
C TRP A 962 -31.86 22.02 -11.45
N ALA A 963 -31.33 22.16 -10.24
CA ALA A 963 -30.88 21.03 -9.42
C ALA A 963 -32.05 20.13 -8.97
N ARG A 964 -33.18 20.74 -8.57
CA ARG A 964 -34.40 20.00 -8.25
C ARG A 964 -35.00 19.26 -9.45
N GLY A 965 -34.69 19.71 -10.67
CA GLY A 965 -35.25 19.19 -11.93
C GLY A 965 -36.47 19.97 -12.43
N GLU A 966 -36.66 21.19 -11.93
CA GLU A 966 -37.76 22.08 -12.27
C GLU A 966 -37.45 22.90 -13.53
N LYS A 967 -38.49 23.41 -14.19
CA LYS A 967 -38.33 24.41 -15.25
C LYS A 967 -37.73 25.68 -14.65
N THR A 968 -36.58 26.12 -15.17
CA THR A 968 -35.93 27.35 -14.73
C THR A 968 -36.70 28.59 -15.16
N ASN A 969 -36.85 29.56 -14.26
CA ASN A 969 -37.46 30.85 -14.58
C ASN A 969 -36.57 31.66 -15.53
N GLU A 970 -37.18 32.36 -16.47
CA GLU A 970 -36.49 33.40 -17.23
C GLU A 970 -36.28 34.64 -16.36
N VAL A 971 -35.02 35.09 -16.26
CA VAL A 971 -34.66 36.31 -15.53
C VAL A 971 -34.52 37.46 -16.52
N PRO A 972 -35.28 38.57 -16.39
CA PRO A 972 -35.21 39.69 -17.32
C PRO A 972 -33.83 40.37 -17.28
N PRO A 973 -33.38 40.96 -18.42
CA PRO A 973 -32.13 41.69 -18.50
C PRO A 973 -32.13 42.89 -17.55
N LYS A 974 -30.96 43.25 -17.00
CA LYS A 974 -30.82 44.46 -16.18
C LYS A 974 -31.03 45.69 -17.09
N PRO A 975 -31.81 46.70 -16.68
CA PRO A 975 -31.86 47.97 -17.39
C PRO A 975 -30.44 48.53 -17.53
N VAL A 976 -30.07 48.96 -18.73
CA VAL A 976 -28.79 49.64 -18.97
C VAL A 976 -28.93 51.06 -18.44
N THR A 977 -28.45 51.30 -17.22
CA THR A 977 -28.35 52.66 -16.69
C THR A 977 -27.35 53.43 -17.57
N PRO A 978 -27.72 54.56 -18.20
CA PRO A 978 -26.76 55.37 -18.93
C PRO A 978 -25.66 55.85 -17.98
N ALA A 979 -24.42 55.83 -18.44
CA ALA A 979 -23.28 56.21 -17.61
C ALA A 979 -23.38 57.67 -17.20
N SER A 980 -23.40 57.94 -15.88
CA SER A 980 -23.19 59.29 -15.37
C SER A 980 -21.83 59.81 -15.86
N PRO A 981 -21.72 61.06 -16.33
CA PRO A 981 -20.44 61.63 -16.71
C PRO A 981 -19.49 61.62 -15.51
N GLN A 982 -18.28 61.13 -15.71
CA GLN A 982 -17.25 61.08 -14.68
C GLN A 982 -16.71 62.50 -14.41
N HIS A 983 -16.61 62.84 -13.13
CA HIS A 983 -15.81 63.94 -12.59
C HIS A 983 -14.62 63.36 -11.84
#